data_AF-A0A9W8GE21-F1
#
_entry.id   AF-A0A9W8GE21-F1
#
_cell.length_a   1.000
_cell.length_b   1.000
_cell.length_c   1.000
_cell.angle_alpha   90.00
_cell.angle_beta   90.00
_cell.angle_gamma   90.00
#
_symmetry.space_group_name_H-M   'P 1'
#
loop_
_entity.id
_entity.type
_entity.pdbx_description
1 polymer ?
#
loop_
_entity_poly.entity_id
_entity_poly.type
_entity_poly.pdbx_seq_one_letter_code
_entity_poly.pdbx_strand_id
1 'polypeptide(L)'
;MNSAAMVDQLPAPLEVTRVSNPTKEAGQTALTTLPELLVLGFQELDVRAEAFVYNNAVKDVEWTDALEGCMGTTQHAYRKLATKQLIGMFIMVYARIDVAERVSDVQATSVGCGIMGMVGNKGAVAVRLTYLDTPLCFVCSHLAHDAAQVDRRNAQFHDLCKRLLFAGRDGAPAADPLVPLGSGVHGAGRSLSVFDHSYLVWLGDLNYRLAIDTGDMAEIMARGEHQSLLGLDQLRIAMMNKQAFAGFEEAGIAFAPTYKYVLGTSTYDEGRRPAWCDRVLWWTRPGCEGGVRSLSYESVDSVMTSDHKPVRSRLELDVWKVNQECRQAVYLEVLRELDRYENECIPTATLAANIVDFGEVAFGQLVRRSMRLANSGQVPLEYSFVATPSRPHYAPPWLRISPHCGMLLPGESVDVGFSVLVDERTSAALSTRAEDLSDILVLHLDRGRDYFVQVQGQYLTSVYGMSLDVLVHCKQAVRTMTREDFEACLDSGQFSVPVCVWTLTDFLSTYALDRGYSLFYWPGDRALAARVRECLDCGQPLDASILQWQGSSDDHVARTVVEPLQLEMRQASSRVSMTDQTLVPSTLHSMFSNMDMAPSTAEALERLSMEPWTAAHSYAQDAVSDEEEEEVTAIERVPGMEALPPPEAIASAATAAPHDAGVDTVATCLVALFASLPEPLIPTDLYASCIEAGGVSRVAALEALEVLPPGNLNVLVYLLAFLREAVERGATTTQRVAQVFAEALLRPPPGRVPSESDGRMLSAFIGYLL
;
A
#
# COMPACT_ATOMS: atom_id res chain seq x y z
N MET A 1 -10.15 -8.44 6.18
CA MET A 1 -11.41 -9.21 6.41
C MET A 1 -11.06 -10.57 7.04
N ASN A 2 -12.04 -11.35 7.51
CA ASN A 2 -11.77 -12.58 8.26
C ASN A 2 -11.17 -13.70 7.39
N SER A 3 -10.01 -14.22 7.76
CA SER A 3 -9.40 -15.44 7.19
C SER A 3 -10.25 -16.69 7.41
N ALA A 4 -11.17 -16.69 8.39
CA ALA A 4 -12.11 -17.77 8.62
C ALA A 4 -13.07 -18.03 7.44
N ALA A 5 -13.35 -17.03 6.60
CA ALA A 5 -14.37 -17.14 5.54
C ALA A 5 -13.97 -18.08 4.38
N MET A 6 -12.68 -18.39 4.20
CA MET A 6 -12.22 -19.31 3.14
C MET A 6 -12.30 -20.79 3.53
N VAL A 7 -12.61 -21.13 4.80
CA VAL A 7 -12.63 -22.52 5.28
C VAL A 7 -13.94 -23.23 4.91
N ASP A 8 -15.05 -22.49 4.84
CA ASP A 8 -16.40 -23.03 4.58
C ASP A 8 -16.72 -23.31 3.10
N GLN A 9 -15.74 -23.14 2.18
CA GLN A 9 -15.88 -23.47 0.75
C GLN A 9 -14.92 -24.58 0.28
N LEU A 10 -14.38 -25.40 1.20
CA LEU A 10 -13.71 -26.64 0.81
C LEU A 10 -14.66 -27.53 -0.02
N PRO A 11 -14.19 -28.13 -1.13
CA PRO A 11 -15.02 -29.00 -1.95
C PRO A 11 -15.52 -30.21 -1.15
N ALA A 12 -16.64 -30.80 -1.61
CA ALA A 12 -17.29 -31.93 -0.95
C ALA A 12 -16.29 -33.04 -0.61
N PRO A 13 -16.43 -33.71 0.57
CA PRO A 13 -15.40 -34.60 1.11
C PRO A 13 -14.97 -35.65 0.09
N LEU A 14 -13.65 -35.70 -0.15
CA LEU A 14 -13.00 -36.57 -1.13
C LEU A 14 -13.58 -38.00 -1.07
N GLU A 15 -14.01 -38.53 -2.21
CA GLU A 15 -14.77 -39.77 -2.27
C GLU A 15 -13.92 -40.98 -1.81
N VAL A 16 -14.07 -41.35 -0.54
CA VAL A 16 -13.36 -42.48 0.10
C VAL A 16 -13.89 -43.80 -0.46
N THR A 17 -13.37 -44.15 -1.63
CA THR A 17 -13.63 -45.45 -2.27
C THR A 17 -12.93 -46.53 -1.46
N ARG A 18 -13.67 -47.21 -0.59
CA ARG A 18 -13.21 -48.42 0.10
C ARG A 18 -12.99 -49.54 -0.90
N VAL A 19 -11.79 -49.61 -1.48
CA VAL A 19 -11.35 -50.73 -2.30
C VAL A 19 -11.15 -51.94 -1.39
N SER A 20 -12.19 -52.75 -1.23
CA SER A 20 -12.04 -54.10 -0.69
C SER A 20 -11.01 -54.84 -1.55
N ASN A 21 -9.95 -55.34 -0.92
CA ASN A 21 -8.85 -56.05 -1.57
C ASN A 21 -9.44 -57.11 -2.54
N PRO A 22 -9.21 -57.03 -3.86
CA PRO A 22 -10.03 -57.71 -4.86
C PRO A 22 -10.11 -59.21 -4.59
N THR A 23 -11.32 -59.77 -4.72
CA THR A 23 -11.64 -61.16 -4.38
C THR A 23 -10.63 -62.09 -5.02
N LYS A 24 -9.81 -62.75 -4.17
CA LYS A 24 -8.63 -63.53 -4.55
C LYS A 24 -8.87 -64.35 -5.83
N GLU A 25 -8.29 -63.91 -6.94
CA GLU A 25 -8.29 -64.71 -8.17
C GLU A 25 -7.61 -66.05 -7.88
N ALA A 26 -8.23 -67.13 -8.36
CA ALA A 26 -7.82 -68.51 -8.09
C ALA A 26 -6.56 -68.90 -8.89
N GLY A 27 -5.43 -68.24 -8.58
CA GLY A 27 -4.14 -68.42 -9.24
C GLY A 27 -2.94 -67.85 -8.49
N GLN A 28 -3.09 -66.90 -7.55
CA GLN A 28 -1.95 -66.34 -6.81
C GLN A 28 -1.52 -67.23 -5.64
N THR A 29 -0.41 -67.93 -5.86
CA THR A 29 0.16 -68.99 -5.03
C THR A 29 0.74 -68.50 -3.69
N ALA A 30 0.59 -69.32 -2.64
CA ALA A 30 1.27 -69.32 -1.34
C ALA A 30 1.38 -68.00 -0.55
N LEU A 31 2.03 -66.96 -1.08
CA LEU A 31 2.36 -65.71 -0.43
C LEU A 31 1.15 -64.97 0.17
N THR A 32 -0.04 -65.13 -0.43
CA THR A 32 -1.29 -64.47 0.00
C THR A 32 -1.89 -64.99 1.32
N THR A 33 -1.21 -65.91 2.02
CA THR A 33 -1.55 -66.33 3.40
C THR A 33 -0.62 -65.72 4.46
N LEU A 34 0.59 -65.30 4.05
CA LEU A 34 1.64 -64.77 4.93
C LEU A 34 1.34 -63.33 5.37
N PRO A 35 1.65 -62.95 6.63
CA PRO A 35 1.53 -61.56 7.10
C PRO A 35 2.31 -60.56 6.25
N GLU A 36 1.77 -59.37 6.07
CA GLU A 36 2.35 -58.32 5.21
C GLU A 36 3.53 -57.63 5.91
N LEU A 37 3.40 -57.40 7.22
CA LEU A 37 4.45 -57.00 8.14
C LEU A 37 4.62 -58.09 9.21
N LEU A 38 5.86 -58.31 9.65
CA LEU A 38 6.18 -59.07 10.85
C LEU A 38 6.92 -58.14 11.82
N VAL A 39 6.44 -58.07 13.06
CA VAL A 39 7.01 -57.23 14.12
C VAL A 39 7.29 -58.13 15.31
N LEU A 40 8.56 -58.22 15.68
CA LEU A 40 9.04 -59.07 16.77
C LEU A 40 9.64 -58.17 17.85
N GLY A 41 9.16 -58.29 19.09
CA GLY A 41 9.68 -57.56 20.24
C GLY A 41 10.17 -58.50 21.32
N PHE A 42 11.45 -58.43 21.66
CA PHE A 42 12.11 -59.26 22.67
C PHE A 42 12.53 -58.44 23.88
N GLN A 43 12.61 -59.11 25.03
CA GLN A 43 13.03 -58.56 26.31
C GLN A 43 14.05 -59.52 26.97
N GLU A 44 14.93 -58.97 27.81
CA GLU A 44 16.02 -59.69 28.50
C GLU A 44 16.96 -60.49 27.55
N LEU A 45 17.12 -60.01 26.32
CA LEU A 45 17.90 -60.64 25.23
C LEU A 45 19.40 -60.82 25.53
N ASP A 46 19.95 -59.95 26.37
CA ASP A 46 21.26 -60.12 27.00
C ASP A 46 21.17 -59.64 28.46
N VAL A 47 21.46 -60.54 29.39
CA VAL A 47 21.39 -60.33 30.84
C VAL A 47 22.78 -60.15 31.47
N ARG A 48 23.85 -60.12 30.65
CA ARG A 48 25.23 -59.97 31.12
C ARG A 48 25.53 -58.54 31.56
N ALA A 49 26.43 -58.37 32.52
CA ALA A 49 26.78 -57.05 33.06
C ALA A 49 27.38 -56.12 32.00
N GLU A 50 28.10 -56.67 31.03
CA GLU A 50 28.75 -55.96 29.92
C GLU A 50 27.73 -55.30 28.98
N ALA A 51 26.52 -55.85 28.85
CA ALA A 51 25.44 -55.29 28.03
C ALA A 51 24.89 -53.96 28.60
N PHE A 52 25.15 -53.66 29.88
CA PHE A 52 24.84 -52.37 30.51
C PHE A 52 25.88 -51.29 30.18
N VAL A 53 27.01 -51.66 29.57
CA VAL A 53 28.14 -50.76 29.27
C VAL A 53 28.33 -50.56 27.76
N TYR A 54 28.13 -51.60 26.95
CA TYR A 54 28.35 -51.56 25.50
C TYR A 54 27.08 -51.86 24.69
N ASN A 55 26.64 -50.90 23.89
CA ASN A 55 25.57 -51.08 22.90
C ASN A 55 26.11 -51.84 21.68
N ASN A 56 26.08 -53.17 21.74
CA ASN A 56 26.92 -54.03 20.90
C ASN A 56 26.15 -54.66 19.73
N ALA A 57 26.44 -54.22 18.50
CA ALA A 57 25.71 -54.60 17.27
C ALA A 57 25.72 -56.11 16.93
N VAL A 58 26.56 -56.90 17.60
CA VAL A 58 26.64 -58.37 17.47
C VAL A 58 25.27 -59.04 17.66
N LYS A 59 24.43 -58.54 18.57
CA LYS A 59 23.13 -59.14 18.88
C LYS A 59 22.08 -58.95 17.77
N ASP A 60 22.17 -57.90 16.96
CA ASP A 60 21.32 -57.75 15.78
C ASP A 60 21.61 -58.88 14.77
N VAL A 61 22.89 -59.14 14.51
CA VAL A 61 23.32 -60.23 13.60
C VAL A 61 22.91 -61.60 14.14
N GLU A 62 23.27 -61.94 15.39
CA GLU A 62 22.93 -63.24 15.99
C GLU A 62 21.42 -63.56 15.93
N TRP A 63 20.56 -62.58 16.20
CA TRP A 63 19.10 -62.78 16.19
C TRP A 63 18.46 -62.63 14.81
N THR A 64 19.12 -61.94 13.87
CA THR A 64 18.76 -61.98 12.43
C THR A 64 19.00 -63.37 11.87
N ASP A 65 20.22 -63.90 12.03
CA ASP A 65 20.60 -65.22 11.52
C ASP A 65 19.74 -66.33 12.13
N ALA A 66 19.45 -66.25 13.44
CA ALA A 66 18.58 -67.19 14.13
C ALA A 66 17.12 -67.11 13.63
N LEU A 67 16.57 -65.91 13.45
CA LEU A 67 15.19 -65.74 12.98
C LEU A 67 15.03 -66.18 11.51
N GLU A 68 15.95 -65.80 10.64
CA GLU A 68 15.92 -66.14 9.22
C GLU A 68 16.15 -67.65 9.02
N GLY A 69 17.08 -68.25 9.78
CA GLY A 69 17.22 -69.70 9.87
C GLY A 69 15.96 -70.43 10.35
N CYS A 70 15.21 -69.86 11.31
CA CYS A 70 13.92 -70.41 11.75
C CYS A 70 12.78 -70.20 10.73
N MET A 71 12.83 -69.15 9.90
CA MET A 71 11.90 -68.97 8.78
C MET A 71 12.21 -69.94 7.61
N GLY A 72 13.44 -70.42 7.50
CA GLY A 72 13.84 -71.38 6.47
C GLY A 72 13.54 -70.84 5.07
N THR A 73 12.84 -71.61 4.23
CA THR A 73 12.50 -71.14 2.87
C THR A 73 11.57 -69.92 2.84
N THR A 74 10.82 -69.62 3.91
CA THR A 74 9.97 -68.43 3.94
C THR A 74 10.73 -67.13 4.21
N GLN A 75 12.02 -67.19 4.61
CA GLN A 75 12.86 -65.99 4.76
C GLN A 75 12.90 -65.17 3.46
N HIS A 76 12.91 -65.85 2.31
CA HIS A 76 12.96 -65.24 0.98
C HIS A 76 11.66 -64.57 0.54
N ALA A 77 10.59 -64.63 1.35
CA ALA A 77 9.38 -63.84 1.15
C ALA A 77 9.45 -62.45 1.83
N TYR A 78 10.46 -62.23 2.69
CA TYR A 78 10.55 -61.06 3.57
C TYR A 78 11.84 -60.24 3.36
N ARG A 79 11.79 -58.97 3.75
CA ARG A 79 12.93 -58.05 3.83
C ARG A 79 12.95 -57.38 5.20
N LYS A 80 14.08 -57.43 5.91
CA LYS A 80 14.27 -56.67 7.16
C LYS A 80 14.20 -55.17 6.83
N LEU A 81 13.33 -54.43 7.51
CA LEU A 81 13.14 -52.98 7.33
C LEU A 81 13.93 -52.18 8.36
N ALA A 82 13.84 -52.57 9.63
CA ALA A 82 14.55 -51.91 10.72
C ALA A 82 14.70 -52.83 11.93
N THR A 83 15.71 -52.52 12.72
CA THR A 83 16.03 -53.15 14.01
C THR A 83 16.40 -52.06 15.02
N LYS A 84 16.14 -52.29 16.31
CA LYS A 84 16.57 -51.38 17.38
C LYS A 84 16.74 -52.10 18.70
N GLN A 85 17.90 -51.91 19.32
CA GLN A 85 18.24 -52.49 20.63
C GLN A 85 18.38 -51.39 21.70
N LEU A 86 18.09 -51.76 22.95
CA LEU A 86 18.42 -51.03 24.17
C LEU A 86 18.67 -52.05 25.29
N ILE A 87 19.95 -52.35 25.57
CA ILE A 87 20.37 -53.43 26.48
C ILE A 87 19.67 -54.76 26.09
N GLY A 88 18.77 -55.28 26.92
CA GLY A 88 18.02 -56.52 26.67
C GLY A 88 16.70 -56.33 25.91
N MET A 89 16.27 -55.11 25.59
CA MET A 89 15.11 -54.86 24.73
C MET A 89 15.54 -54.82 23.27
N PHE A 90 14.80 -55.50 22.40
CA PHE A 90 15.06 -55.52 20.97
C PHE A 90 13.76 -55.54 20.18
N ILE A 91 13.70 -54.82 19.07
CA ILE A 91 12.59 -54.88 18.10
C ILE A 91 13.14 -55.11 16.70
N MET A 92 12.47 -55.97 15.95
CA MET A 92 12.74 -56.25 14.54
C MET A 92 11.44 -56.04 13.75
N VAL A 93 11.53 -55.34 12.61
CA VAL A 93 10.41 -55.17 11.68
C VAL A 93 10.82 -55.67 10.30
N TYR A 94 10.07 -56.62 9.77
CA TYR A 94 10.18 -57.15 8.41
C TYR A 94 8.90 -56.83 7.63
N ALA A 95 9.02 -56.69 6.31
CA ALA A 95 7.89 -56.63 5.39
C ALA A 95 8.02 -57.69 4.29
N ARG A 96 6.88 -58.22 3.81
CA ARG A 96 6.84 -59.08 2.63
C ARG A 96 7.40 -58.30 1.43
N ILE A 97 8.13 -58.92 0.50
CA ILE A 97 8.93 -58.16 -0.49
C ILE A 97 8.11 -57.15 -1.31
N ASP A 98 6.90 -57.53 -1.75
CA ASP A 98 5.94 -56.69 -2.49
C ASP A 98 5.31 -55.56 -1.66
N VAL A 99 5.28 -55.73 -0.33
CA VAL A 99 4.87 -54.74 0.67
C VAL A 99 6.03 -53.77 0.92
N ALA A 100 7.25 -54.28 0.99
CA ALA A 100 8.46 -53.55 1.35
C ALA A 100 8.86 -52.46 0.33
N GLU A 101 8.51 -52.63 -0.95
CA GLU A 101 8.68 -51.57 -1.98
C GLU A 101 7.75 -50.37 -1.77
N ARG A 102 6.67 -50.56 -1.00
CA ARG A 102 5.63 -49.56 -0.71
C ARG A 102 5.77 -48.97 0.70
N VAL A 103 6.92 -49.20 1.36
CA VAL A 103 7.23 -48.66 2.68
C VAL A 103 8.30 -47.56 2.56
N SER A 104 8.06 -46.43 3.21
CA SER A 104 8.93 -45.24 3.23
C SER A 104 9.10 -44.69 4.64
N ASP A 105 10.03 -43.73 4.82
CA ASP A 105 10.23 -42.98 6.07
C ASP A 105 10.37 -43.93 7.29
N VAL A 106 11.32 -44.87 7.20
CA VAL A 106 11.58 -45.87 8.25
C VAL A 106 12.57 -45.28 9.25
N GLN A 107 12.18 -45.17 10.52
CA GLN A 107 13.03 -44.62 11.59
C GLN A 107 12.90 -45.44 12.88
N ALA A 108 13.94 -45.45 13.72
CA ALA A 108 13.96 -46.25 14.94
C ALA A 108 14.62 -45.53 16.14
N THR A 109 13.89 -45.44 17.26
CA THR A 109 14.25 -44.67 18.47
C THR A 109 14.21 -45.56 19.72
N SER A 110 14.82 -45.13 20.83
CA SER A 110 14.86 -45.90 22.08
C SER A 110 15.08 -45.03 23.32
N VAL A 111 14.47 -45.41 24.44
CA VAL A 111 14.47 -44.64 25.70
C VAL A 111 14.61 -45.57 26.90
N GLY A 112 15.57 -45.28 27.78
CA GLY A 112 15.70 -45.92 29.09
C GLY A 112 14.93 -45.17 30.18
N CYS A 113 14.19 -45.93 31.00
CA CYS A 113 13.40 -45.44 32.14
C CYS A 113 13.61 -46.27 33.43
N GLY A 114 14.69 -47.06 33.49
CA GLY A 114 15.00 -48.00 34.57
C GLY A 114 15.61 -47.37 35.83
N ILE A 115 16.89 -47.64 36.09
CA ILE A 115 17.63 -47.02 37.21
C ILE A 115 17.71 -45.49 36.97
N MET A 116 17.41 -44.71 38.02
CA MET A 116 17.29 -43.24 38.00
C MET A 116 16.35 -42.67 36.91
N GLY A 117 15.45 -43.50 36.32
CA GLY A 117 14.61 -43.08 35.19
C GLY A 117 15.36 -42.87 33.87
N MET A 118 16.62 -43.30 33.78
CA MET A 118 17.50 -43.05 32.62
C MET A 118 18.16 -44.31 32.05
N VAL A 119 18.52 -45.28 32.89
CA VAL A 119 19.24 -46.49 32.44
C VAL A 119 18.31 -47.39 31.63
N GLY A 120 18.81 -47.92 30.50
CA GLY A 120 18.08 -48.76 29.55
C GLY A 120 17.70 -50.17 30.03
N ASN A 121 17.80 -50.47 31.33
CA ASN A 121 17.50 -51.81 31.87
C ASN A 121 15.99 -52.08 32.03
N LYS A 122 15.19 -51.02 31.93
CA LYS A 122 13.75 -50.97 31.63
C LYS A 122 13.53 -49.72 30.75
N GLY A 123 12.53 -49.71 29.87
CA GLY A 123 12.44 -48.71 28.81
C GLY A 123 11.58 -49.15 27.64
N ALA A 124 11.87 -48.60 26.46
CA ALA A 124 11.36 -49.10 25.20
C ALA A 124 12.30 -48.87 24.02
N VAL A 125 12.11 -49.68 22.98
CA VAL A 125 12.62 -49.49 21.63
C VAL A 125 11.41 -49.36 20.69
N ALA A 126 11.49 -48.49 19.68
CA ALA A 126 10.36 -48.26 18.77
C ALA A 126 10.81 -48.04 17.33
N VAL A 127 9.97 -48.47 16.39
CA VAL A 127 10.14 -48.30 14.94
C VAL A 127 8.90 -47.62 14.39
N ARG A 128 9.07 -46.63 13.51
CA ARG A 128 7.99 -46.07 12.68
C ARG A 128 8.28 -46.24 11.21
N LEU A 129 7.23 -46.35 10.41
CA LEU A 129 7.29 -46.45 8.95
C LEU A 129 5.99 -45.93 8.33
N THR A 130 6.03 -45.46 7.09
CA THR A 130 4.82 -45.16 6.32
C THR A 130 4.63 -46.29 5.31
N TYR A 131 3.52 -47.02 5.40
CA TYR A 131 3.13 -48.03 4.42
C TYR A 131 2.04 -47.45 3.52
N LEU A 132 2.25 -47.47 2.19
CA LEU A 132 1.51 -46.65 1.24
C LEU A 132 1.58 -45.17 1.69
N ASP A 133 0.45 -44.56 2.04
CA ASP A 133 0.39 -43.20 2.60
C ASP A 133 0.02 -43.21 4.11
N THR A 134 0.05 -44.38 4.76
CA THR A 134 -0.36 -44.56 6.16
C THR A 134 0.84 -44.62 7.12
N PRO A 135 1.02 -43.65 8.04
CA PRO A 135 2.05 -43.70 9.06
C PRO A 135 1.69 -44.70 10.18
N LEU A 136 2.59 -45.66 10.43
CA LEU A 136 2.49 -46.71 11.44
C LEU A 136 3.63 -46.58 12.45
N CYS A 137 3.37 -46.90 13.73
CA CYS A 137 4.39 -47.00 14.76
C CYS A 137 4.25 -48.30 15.57
N PHE A 138 5.40 -48.87 15.94
CA PHE A 138 5.53 -50.12 16.69
C PHE A 138 6.48 -49.89 17.87
N VAL A 139 5.99 -50.09 19.10
CA VAL A 139 6.76 -49.91 20.33
C VAL A 139 6.89 -51.26 21.04
N CYS A 140 8.12 -51.63 21.42
CA CYS A 140 8.45 -52.79 22.25
C CYS A 140 9.05 -52.27 23.56
N SER A 141 8.35 -52.48 24.68
CA SER A 141 8.76 -51.95 25.99
C SER A 141 8.99 -53.05 27.03
N HIS A 142 9.84 -52.75 28.00
CA HIS A 142 9.99 -53.53 29.22
C HIS A 142 9.82 -52.60 30.44
N LEU A 143 8.72 -52.73 31.17
CA LEU A 143 8.39 -51.86 32.31
C LEU A 143 8.82 -52.45 33.68
N ALA A 144 8.72 -51.66 34.74
CA ALA A 144 9.17 -52.03 36.08
C ALA A 144 8.50 -53.30 36.61
N HIS A 145 9.32 -54.25 37.07
CA HIS A 145 8.88 -55.47 37.76
C HIS A 145 8.38 -55.17 39.19
N ASP A 146 7.88 -56.23 39.85
CA ASP A 146 7.17 -56.22 41.15
C ASP A 146 5.69 -55.79 41.09
N ALA A 147 4.83 -56.57 41.75
CA ALA A 147 3.38 -56.38 41.77
C ALA A 147 2.96 -55.07 42.46
N ALA A 148 3.72 -54.59 43.45
CA ALA A 148 3.45 -53.33 44.15
C ALA A 148 3.71 -52.08 43.27
N GLN A 149 4.49 -52.21 42.20
CA GLN A 149 5.01 -51.08 41.41
C GLN A 149 4.07 -50.61 40.28
N VAL A 150 2.75 -50.68 40.48
CA VAL A 150 1.76 -50.32 39.44
C VAL A 150 1.85 -48.85 39.02
N ASP A 151 1.95 -47.92 39.97
CA ASP A 151 2.10 -46.49 39.66
C ASP A 151 3.44 -46.16 38.98
N ARG A 152 4.47 -46.96 39.25
CA ARG A 152 5.76 -46.85 38.55
C ARG A 152 5.65 -47.30 37.09
N ARG A 153 4.89 -48.36 36.79
CA ARG A 153 4.59 -48.75 35.40
C ARG A 153 3.75 -47.69 34.69
N ASN A 154 2.74 -47.14 35.34
CA ASN A 154 1.95 -46.02 34.84
C ASN A 154 2.85 -44.82 34.50
N ALA A 155 3.70 -44.40 35.44
CA ALA A 155 4.64 -43.30 35.25
C ALA A 155 5.67 -43.56 34.14
N GLN A 156 6.19 -44.78 34.02
CA GLN A 156 7.12 -45.17 32.94
C GLN A 156 6.44 -45.15 31.56
N PHE A 157 5.17 -45.59 31.44
CA PHE A 157 4.41 -45.42 30.21
C PHE A 157 4.31 -43.93 29.82
N HIS A 158 3.91 -43.06 30.74
CA HIS A 158 3.79 -41.61 30.49
C HIS A 158 5.12 -40.91 30.17
N ASP A 159 6.23 -41.40 30.72
CA ASP A 159 7.58 -40.93 30.43
C ASP A 159 8.03 -41.37 29.02
N LEU A 160 7.83 -42.64 28.67
CA LEU A 160 8.11 -43.18 27.34
C LEU A 160 7.28 -42.48 26.26
N CYS A 161 5.99 -42.21 26.49
CA CYS A 161 5.13 -41.44 25.58
C CYS A 161 5.64 -40.03 25.25
N LYS A 162 6.40 -39.41 26.17
CA LYS A 162 7.00 -38.07 25.97
C LYS A 162 8.37 -38.13 25.30
N ARG A 163 9.14 -39.19 25.57
CA ARG A 163 10.56 -39.31 25.20
C ARG A 163 10.81 -40.16 23.94
N LEU A 164 9.88 -41.04 23.55
CA LEU A 164 9.94 -41.79 22.30
C LEU A 164 9.63 -40.87 21.12
N LEU A 165 10.67 -40.14 20.70
CA LEU A 165 10.64 -39.19 19.59
C LEU A 165 11.45 -39.70 18.39
N PHE A 166 10.96 -39.40 17.20
CA PHE A 166 11.61 -39.64 15.91
C PHE A 166 11.99 -38.31 15.24
N ALA A 167 12.90 -38.34 14.27
CA ALA A 167 13.36 -37.14 13.58
C ALA A 167 12.30 -36.62 12.60
N GLY A 168 12.25 -35.29 12.43
CA GLY A 168 11.50 -34.67 11.35
C GLY A 168 12.05 -35.08 9.98
N ARG A 169 11.22 -35.02 8.93
CA ARG A 169 11.54 -35.54 7.57
C ARG A 169 12.82 -34.97 6.95
N ASP A 170 13.25 -33.79 7.37
CA ASP A 170 14.41 -33.08 6.82
C ASP A 170 15.74 -33.46 7.49
N GLY A 171 15.74 -34.38 8.46
CA GLY A 171 16.95 -34.90 9.11
C GLY A 171 17.70 -33.91 10.04
N ALA A 172 17.19 -32.68 10.20
CA ALA A 172 17.74 -31.69 11.10
C ALA A 172 17.76 -32.20 12.57
N PRO A 173 18.83 -31.92 13.34
CA PRO A 173 18.86 -32.28 14.76
C PRO A 173 17.75 -31.53 15.52
N ALA A 174 17.20 -32.18 16.54
CA ALA A 174 16.14 -31.59 17.37
C ALA A 174 16.61 -30.26 17.98
N ALA A 175 15.81 -29.21 17.80
CA ALA A 175 16.09 -27.89 18.34
C ALA A 175 16.06 -27.87 19.88
N ASP A 176 16.70 -26.86 20.46
CA ASP A 176 16.92 -26.67 21.90
C ASP A 176 15.61 -26.87 22.73
N PRO A 177 15.61 -27.71 23.80
CA PRO A 177 14.43 -27.96 24.64
C PRO A 177 13.81 -26.74 25.36
N LEU A 178 14.41 -25.54 25.23
CA LEU A 178 14.02 -24.33 25.95
C LEU A 178 13.04 -23.39 25.23
N VAL A 179 12.60 -23.70 24.00
CA VAL A 179 11.65 -22.84 23.26
C VAL A 179 10.19 -23.14 23.65
N PRO A 180 9.40 -22.17 24.16
CA PRO A 180 8.01 -22.40 24.55
C PRO A 180 7.08 -22.72 23.38
N LEU A 181 6.09 -23.60 23.63
CA LEU A 181 5.08 -24.02 22.66
C LEU A 181 4.05 -22.89 22.42
N GLY A 182 4.37 -21.92 21.56
CA GLY A 182 3.61 -20.65 21.50
C GLY A 182 3.62 -19.85 20.19
N SER A 183 3.89 -20.46 19.03
CA SER A 183 3.60 -19.81 17.73
C SER A 183 3.32 -20.82 16.62
N GLY A 184 2.34 -20.51 15.75
CA GLY A 184 1.96 -21.33 14.62
C GLY A 184 2.63 -20.87 13.33
N VAL A 185 3.80 -21.45 13.02
CA VAL A 185 4.47 -21.30 11.71
C VAL A 185 4.82 -22.70 11.19
N HIS A 186 4.55 -22.96 9.92
CA HIS A 186 4.80 -24.26 9.29
C HIS A 186 6.21 -24.34 8.70
N GLY A 187 6.87 -25.50 8.85
CA GLY A 187 8.07 -25.87 8.10
C GLY A 187 9.29 -26.21 8.96
N ALA A 188 9.96 -27.32 8.59
CA ALA A 188 11.24 -27.82 9.11
C ALA A 188 11.35 -28.21 10.61
N GLY A 189 11.99 -29.35 10.88
CA GLY A 189 12.69 -29.62 12.16
C GLY A 189 11.89 -30.16 13.35
N ARG A 190 10.55 -30.20 13.34
CA ARG A 190 9.78 -30.77 14.48
C ARG A 190 9.91 -32.29 14.58
N SER A 191 10.29 -32.79 15.76
CA SER A 191 10.30 -34.22 16.08
C SER A 191 8.89 -34.81 16.17
N LEU A 192 8.74 -36.08 15.78
CA LEU A 192 7.47 -36.82 15.79
C LEU A 192 7.36 -37.70 17.04
N SER A 193 6.22 -37.65 17.73
CA SER A 193 5.84 -38.57 18.81
C SER A 193 5.31 -39.90 18.26
N VAL A 194 5.26 -40.94 19.10
CA VAL A 194 4.53 -42.19 18.81
C VAL A 194 3.07 -41.95 18.40
N PHE A 195 2.41 -40.92 18.96
CA PHE A 195 1.02 -40.54 18.63
C PHE A 195 0.87 -39.74 17.33
N ASP A 196 1.96 -39.33 16.68
CA ASP A 196 1.92 -38.68 15.36
C ASP A 196 1.76 -39.70 14.20
N HIS A 197 1.32 -40.92 14.50
CA HIS A 197 1.03 -42.01 13.56
C HIS A 197 -0.47 -42.35 13.55
N SER A 198 -0.98 -42.91 12.46
CA SER A 198 -2.41 -43.25 12.35
C SER A 198 -2.76 -44.47 13.18
N TYR A 199 -1.84 -45.44 13.24
CA TYR A 199 -1.91 -46.59 14.13
C TYR A 199 -0.59 -46.75 14.91
N LEU A 200 -0.72 -46.99 16.21
CA LEU A 200 0.38 -47.22 17.15
C LEU A 200 0.15 -48.58 17.83
N VAL A 201 0.98 -49.58 17.54
CA VAL A 201 0.96 -50.88 18.20
C VAL A 201 2.02 -50.90 19.30
N TRP A 202 1.65 -51.31 20.51
CA TRP A 202 2.53 -51.34 21.68
C TRP A 202 2.55 -52.74 22.28
N LEU A 203 3.74 -53.31 22.46
CA LEU A 203 3.94 -54.70 22.89
C LEU A 203 5.11 -54.91 23.88
N GLY A 204 5.20 -56.12 24.42
CA GLY A 204 6.29 -56.61 25.27
C GLY A 204 5.87 -56.86 26.72
N ASP A 205 6.85 -57.13 27.58
CA ASP A 205 6.67 -57.26 29.03
C ASP A 205 6.31 -55.90 29.67
N LEU A 206 5.02 -55.66 29.77
CA LEU A 206 4.45 -54.51 30.47
C LEU A 206 4.44 -54.70 31.99
N ASN A 207 4.78 -55.90 32.47
CA ASN A 207 5.02 -56.26 33.88
C ASN A 207 3.85 -56.03 34.86
N TYR A 208 2.65 -55.72 34.38
CA TYR A 208 1.44 -55.64 35.20
C TYR A 208 1.05 -57.01 35.74
N ARG A 209 0.63 -57.05 37.01
CA ARG A 209 0.37 -58.29 37.76
C ARG A 209 -1.10 -58.38 38.17
N LEU A 210 -1.48 -59.51 38.78
CA LEU A 210 -2.82 -59.70 39.32
C LEU A 210 -2.94 -59.14 40.75
N ALA A 211 -4.00 -58.36 40.99
CA ALA A 211 -4.35 -57.76 42.28
C ALA A 211 -5.17 -58.75 43.14
N ILE A 212 -4.59 -59.91 43.43
CA ILE A 212 -5.22 -61.01 44.19
C ILE A 212 -4.22 -61.63 45.18
N ASP A 213 -4.68 -62.04 46.36
CA ASP A 213 -3.84 -62.74 47.33
C ASP A 213 -3.51 -64.18 46.89
N THR A 214 -2.36 -64.69 47.35
CA THR A 214 -1.76 -65.93 46.83
C THR A 214 -2.59 -67.19 47.11
N GLY A 215 -3.40 -67.20 48.17
CA GLY A 215 -4.27 -68.34 48.51
C GLY A 215 -5.39 -68.52 47.49
N ASP A 216 -6.25 -67.51 47.36
CA ASP A 216 -7.39 -67.48 46.43
C ASP A 216 -6.96 -67.73 44.99
N MET A 217 -5.79 -67.18 44.60
CA MET A 217 -5.17 -67.41 43.31
C MET A 217 -4.89 -68.90 43.05
N ALA A 218 -4.33 -69.63 44.03
CA ALA A 218 -4.00 -71.04 43.86
C ALA A 218 -5.26 -71.90 43.63
N GLU A 219 -6.36 -71.58 44.31
CA GLU A 219 -7.65 -72.26 44.13
C GLU A 219 -8.24 -72.03 42.73
N ILE A 220 -8.23 -70.79 42.24
CA ILE A 220 -8.75 -70.42 40.91
C ILE A 220 -7.88 -71.03 39.78
N MET A 221 -6.55 -70.99 39.93
CA MET A 221 -5.63 -71.63 38.98
C MET A 221 -5.83 -73.14 38.94
N ALA A 222 -6.04 -73.80 40.09
CA ALA A 222 -6.28 -75.24 40.16
C ALA A 222 -7.62 -75.69 39.51
N ARG A 223 -8.62 -74.80 39.43
CA ARG A 223 -9.87 -75.02 38.68
C ARG A 223 -9.73 -74.75 37.17
N GLY A 224 -8.64 -74.11 36.73
CA GLY A 224 -8.47 -73.66 35.35
C GLY A 224 -9.33 -72.45 34.98
N GLU A 225 -9.96 -71.78 35.96
CA GLU A 225 -10.93 -70.68 35.78
C GLU A 225 -10.24 -69.32 35.49
N HIS A 226 -9.11 -69.35 34.79
CA HIS A 226 -8.21 -68.22 34.52
C HIS A 226 -8.93 -66.93 34.07
N GLN A 227 -9.99 -67.05 33.27
CA GLN A 227 -10.80 -65.92 32.78
C GLN A 227 -11.34 -65.02 33.90
N SER A 228 -11.64 -65.57 35.08
CA SER A 228 -12.09 -64.80 36.24
C SER A 228 -11.01 -63.83 36.77
N LEU A 229 -9.73 -64.23 36.70
CA LEU A 229 -8.60 -63.43 37.17
C LEU A 229 -8.38 -62.17 36.34
N LEU A 230 -8.84 -62.13 35.09
CA LEU A 230 -8.70 -60.97 34.20
C LEU A 230 -9.45 -59.72 34.69
N GLY A 231 -10.40 -59.86 35.63
CA GLY A 231 -11.01 -58.72 36.34
C GLY A 231 -10.09 -58.06 37.38
N LEU A 232 -9.01 -58.74 37.76
CA LEU A 232 -8.01 -58.30 38.75
C LEU A 232 -6.65 -57.96 38.08
N ASP A 233 -6.62 -57.90 36.75
CA ASP A 233 -5.45 -57.51 35.96
C ASP A 233 -5.15 -56.01 36.08
N GLN A 234 -3.98 -55.67 36.62
CA GLN A 234 -3.60 -54.28 36.87
C GLN A 234 -3.57 -53.41 35.59
N LEU A 235 -3.27 -53.98 34.41
CA LEU A 235 -3.28 -53.21 33.15
C LEU A 235 -4.71 -52.87 32.74
N ARG A 236 -5.63 -53.84 32.74
CA ARG A 236 -7.06 -53.60 32.45
C ARG A 236 -7.67 -52.59 33.42
N ILE A 237 -7.34 -52.68 34.71
CA ILE A 237 -7.76 -51.69 35.72
C ILE A 237 -7.17 -50.31 35.39
N ALA A 238 -5.88 -50.21 35.09
CA ALA A 238 -5.22 -48.93 34.75
C ALA A 238 -5.78 -48.30 33.45
N MET A 239 -6.13 -49.11 32.44
CA MET A 239 -6.77 -48.65 31.20
C MET A 239 -8.19 -48.16 31.45
N MET A 240 -9.01 -48.95 32.17
CA MET A 240 -10.40 -48.61 32.52
C MET A 240 -10.47 -47.31 33.33
N ASN A 241 -9.56 -47.14 34.30
CA ASN A 241 -9.43 -45.93 35.10
C ASN A 241 -8.65 -44.79 34.40
N LYS A 242 -8.20 -45.00 33.15
CA LYS A 242 -7.40 -44.05 32.34
C LYS A 242 -6.08 -43.59 32.99
N GLN A 243 -5.53 -44.40 33.90
CA GLN A 243 -4.26 -44.15 34.60
C GLN A 243 -3.03 -44.40 33.72
N ALA A 244 -3.12 -45.33 32.77
CA ALA A 244 -2.13 -45.59 31.72
C ALA A 244 -2.83 -46.22 30.49
N PHE A 245 -2.18 -46.20 29.32
CA PHE A 245 -2.72 -46.76 28.08
C PHE A 245 -4.17 -46.30 27.75
N ALA A 246 -4.53 -45.07 28.13
CA ALA A 246 -5.88 -44.54 27.94
C ALA A 246 -6.21 -44.40 26.44
N GLY A 247 -7.30 -45.03 26.00
CA GLY A 247 -7.71 -45.06 24.60
C GLY A 247 -6.96 -46.08 23.74
N PHE A 248 -6.07 -46.90 24.31
CA PHE A 248 -5.62 -48.13 23.65
C PHE A 248 -6.70 -49.22 23.76
N GLU A 249 -6.68 -50.14 22.81
CA GLU A 249 -7.47 -51.36 22.76
C GLU A 249 -6.56 -52.59 22.92
N GLU A 250 -7.12 -53.67 23.46
CA GLU A 250 -6.47 -54.97 23.63
C GLU A 250 -7.45 -56.07 23.21
N ALA A 251 -6.96 -57.12 22.53
CA ALA A 251 -7.80 -58.24 22.12
C ALA A 251 -8.21 -59.12 23.32
N GLY A 252 -9.31 -59.88 23.17
CA GLY A 252 -9.79 -60.79 24.21
C GLY A 252 -8.75 -61.88 24.53
N ILE A 253 -8.09 -61.77 25.69
CA ILE A 253 -7.15 -62.77 26.20
C ILE A 253 -7.89 -64.09 26.46
N ALA A 254 -7.68 -65.08 25.60
CA ALA A 254 -8.24 -66.43 25.73
C ALA A 254 -7.26 -67.44 26.39
N PHE A 255 -6.02 -67.03 26.65
CA PHE A 255 -4.90 -67.87 27.07
C PHE A 255 -4.52 -67.70 28.55
N ALA A 256 -3.81 -68.68 29.11
CA ALA A 256 -3.38 -68.69 30.51
C ALA A 256 -2.29 -67.62 30.81
N PRO A 257 -2.05 -67.27 32.08
CA PRO A 257 -0.97 -66.36 32.47
C PRO A 257 0.39 -66.77 31.89
N THR A 258 1.10 -65.83 31.29
CA THR A 258 2.33 -66.06 30.51
C THR A 258 3.60 -66.11 31.36
N TYR A 259 3.52 -65.63 32.61
CA TYR A 259 4.58 -65.59 33.61
C TYR A 259 4.05 -66.18 34.94
N LYS A 260 4.84 -66.80 35.83
CA LYS A 260 6.24 -67.23 35.68
C LYS A 260 6.29 -68.76 35.64
N TYR A 261 6.99 -69.32 34.67
CA TYR A 261 7.20 -70.76 34.54
C TYR A 261 8.55 -71.21 35.12
N VAL A 262 8.64 -72.49 35.47
CA VAL A 262 9.92 -73.17 35.73
C VAL A 262 10.54 -73.54 34.38
N LEU A 263 11.79 -73.11 34.15
CA LEU A 263 12.51 -73.29 32.88
C LEU A 263 12.48 -74.75 32.41
N GLY A 264 12.23 -74.95 31.10
CA GLY A 264 12.09 -76.28 30.51
C GLY A 264 10.72 -76.95 30.73
N THR A 265 9.75 -76.28 31.37
CA THR A 265 8.43 -76.86 31.70
C THR A 265 7.26 -75.94 31.33
N SER A 266 6.04 -76.44 31.53
CA SER A 266 4.80 -75.63 31.60
C SER A 266 4.21 -75.59 33.02
N THR A 267 5.03 -75.77 34.05
CA THR A 267 4.63 -75.63 35.46
C THR A 267 4.97 -74.22 35.96
N TYR A 268 4.05 -73.59 36.69
CA TYR A 268 4.30 -72.29 37.31
C TYR A 268 5.30 -72.36 38.46
N ASP A 269 6.04 -71.26 38.68
CA ASP A 269 6.97 -71.08 39.80
C ASP A 269 6.19 -70.75 41.09
N GLU A 270 6.18 -71.67 42.07
CA GLU A 270 5.46 -71.52 43.34
C GLU A 270 5.89 -70.27 44.14
N GLY A 271 7.09 -69.74 43.91
CA GLY A 271 7.59 -68.51 44.51
C GLY A 271 7.07 -67.23 43.86
N ARG A 272 6.34 -67.30 42.74
CA ARG A 272 5.84 -66.13 41.98
C ARG A 272 4.40 -66.33 41.49
N ARG A 273 3.47 -65.53 42.07
CA ARG A 273 2.10 -65.34 41.57
C ARG A 273 2.07 -65.17 40.04
N PRO A 274 1.35 -66.02 39.29
CA PRO A 274 1.24 -65.90 37.84
C PRO A 274 0.63 -64.56 37.37
N ALA A 275 0.96 -64.14 36.15
CA ALA A 275 0.46 -62.90 35.55
C ALA A 275 0.50 -62.91 34.01
N TRP A 276 -0.33 -62.07 33.39
CA TRP A 276 -0.22 -61.69 31.97
C TRP A 276 0.71 -60.48 31.84
N CYS A 277 2.02 -60.73 31.98
CA CYS A 277 3.06 -59.71 31.83
C CYS A 277 3.19 -59.23 30.36
N ASP A 278 3.05 -60.16 29.43
CA ASP A 278 3.41 -60.01 28.01
C ASP A 278 2.17 -59.65 27.18
N ARG A 279 2.14 -58.43 26.64
CA ARG A 279 0.90 -57.84 26.07
C ARG A 279 1.10 -57.29 24.66
N VAL A 280 -0.01 -57.14 23.93
CA VAL A 280 -0.06 -56.47 22.61
C VAL A 280 -1.34 -55.63 22.52
N LEU A 281 -1.16 -54.32 22.49
CA LEU A 281 -2.22 -53.31 22.43
C LEU A 281 -2.07 -52.49 21.14
N TRP A 282 -3.14 -51.81 20.74
CA TRP A 282 -3.09 -50.82 19.65
C TRP A 282 -3.85 -49.54 20.01
N TRP A 283 -3.46 -48.43 19.39
CA TRP A 283 -4.14 -47.14 19.45
C TRP A 283 -4.32 -46.62 18.03
N THR A 284 -5.53 -46.15 17.74
CA THR A 284 -5.88 -45.52 16.46
C THR A 284 -6.06 -44.03 16.70
N ARG A 285 -5.49 -43.18 15.84
CA ARG A 285 -5.63 -41.72 16.00
C ARG A 285 -7.11 -41.30 15.91
N PRO A 286 -7.65 -40.52 16.87
CA PRO A 286 -8.97 -39.90 16.73
C PRO A 286 -9.10 -39.11 15.43
N GLY A 287 -10.19 -39.33 14.70
CA GLY A 287 -10.40 -38.72 13.37
C GLY A 287 -9.67 -39.41 12.22
N CYS A 288 -8.89 -40.47 12.46
CA CYS A 288 -8.52 -41.40 11.40
C CYS A 288 -9.74 -42.24 11.06
N GLU A 289 -10.19 -42.20 9.81
CA GLU A 289 -11.11 -43.21 9.30
C GLU A 289 -10.38 -44.57 9.14
N GLY A 290 -11.17 -45.65 9.12
CA GLY A 290 -10.66 -47.02 9.15
C GLY A 290 -10.49 -47.54 10.58
N GLY A 291 -9.98 -48.76 10.73
CA GLY A 291 -9.76 -49.37 12.04
C GLY A 291 -8.75 -50.52 12.04
N VAL A 292 -8.62 -51.12 13.23
CA VAL A 292 -7.77 -52.30 13.48
C VAL A 292 -8.68 -53.47 13.88
N ARG A 293 -8.49 -54.62 13.24
CA ARG A 293 -9.23 -55.86 13.53
C ARG A 293 -8.26 -56.94 13.99
N SER A 294 -8.42 -57.41 15.23
CA SER A 294 -7.68 -58.60 15.69
C SER A 294 -8.24 -59.86 15.03
N LEU A 295 -7.35 -60.70 14.49
CA LEU A 295 -7.65 -61.98 13.85
C LEU A 295 -7.29 -63.17 14.76
N SER A 296 -6.27 -63.02 15.61
CA SER A 296 -5.89 -63.97 16.66
C SER A 296 -5.03 -63.28 17.73
N TYR A 297 -5.13 -63.74 18.98
CA TYR A 297 -4.27 -63.31 20.10
C TYR A 297 -4.07 -64.48 21.07
N GLU A 298 -2.83 -64.96 21.20
CA GLU A 298 -2.53 -66.27 21.79
C GLU A 298 -1.11 -66.37 22.39
N SER A 299 -0.94 -67.22 23.40
CA SER A 299 0.37 -67.69 23.88
C SER A 299 0.87 -68.88 23.07
N VAL A 300 2.20 -69.09 23.04
CA VAL A 300 2.85 -70.23 22.39
C VAL A 300 3.41 -71.17 23.44
N ASP A 301 2.51 -71.93 24.08
CA ASP A 301 2.80 -72.75 25.27
C ASP A 301 3.87 -73.83 25.03
N SER A 302 4.07 -74.25 23.77
CA SER A 302 5.08 -75.23 23.35
C SER A 302 6.54 -74.74 23.49
N VAL A 303 6.76 -73.43 23.68
CA VAL A 303 8.09 -72.88 23.94
C VAL A 303 8.40 -72.94 25.44
N MET A 304 9.53 -73.55 25.78
CA MET A 304 9.96 -73.84 27.17
C MET A 304 11.31 -73.21 27.54
N THR A 305 11.88 -72.38 26.65
CA THR A 305 13.25 -71.83 26.76
C THR A 305 13.37 -70.63 27.70
N SER A 306 12.26 -70.07 28.14
CA SER A 306 12.15 -68.95 29.07
C SER A 306 11.11 -69.27 30.15
N ASP A 307 11.15 -68.51 31.25
CA ASP A 307 10.14 -68.46 32.29
C ASP A 307 8.91 -67.60 31.89
N HIS A 308 8.97 -66.94 30.74
CA HIS A 308 7.83 -66.35 30.01
C HIS A 308 7.40 -67.24 28.83
N LYS A 309 6.11 -67.20 28.47
CA LYS A 309 5.59 -67.77 27.21
C LYS A 309 5.49 -66.70 26.13
N PRO A 310 6.00 -66.94 24.91
CA PRO A 310 5.85 -65.99 23.80
C PRO A 310 4.38 -65.73 23.49
N VAL A 311 4.02 -64.47 23.27
CA VAL A 311 2.67 -64.05 22.87
C VAL A 311 2.72 -63.54 21.44
N ARG A 312 1.73 -63.93 20.62
CA ARG A 312 1.56 -63.42 19.26
C ARG A 312 0.16 -62.86 19.05
N SER A 313 0.07 -61.80 18.25
CA SER A 313 -1.18 -61.20 17.82
C SER A 313 -1.15 -61.01 16.31
N ARG A 314 -2.24 -61.35 15.62
CA ARG A 314 -2.42 -61.05 14.19
C ARG A 314 -3.44 -59.93 14.05
N LEU A 315 -3.00 -58.78 13.55
CA LEU A 315 -3.84 -57.62 13.29
C LEU A 315 -4.03 -57.43 11.79
N GLU A 316 -5.20 -56.93 11.42
CA GLU A 316 -5.56 -56.39 10.11
C GLU A 316 -5.85 -54.89 10.30
N LEU A 317 -5.36 -54.03 9.41
CA LEU A 317 -5.45 -52.57 9.53
C LEU A 317 -5.94 -51.96 8.21
N ASP A 318 -6.89 -51.04 8.25
CA ASP A 318 -7.31 -50.28 7.08
C ASP A 318 -6.21 -49.30 6.67
N VAL A 319 -5.64 -49.46 5.47
CA VAL A 319 -4.52 -48.62 4.98
C VAL A 319 -4.92 -47.73 3.81
N TRP A 320 -4.43 -46.50 3.88
CA TRP A 320 -4.70 -45.39 2.98
C TRP A 320 -3.64 -45.31 1.87
N LYS A 321 -4.11 -45.03 0.65
CA LYS A 321 -3.30 -44.68 -0.52
C LYS A 321 -3.93 -43.48 -1.22
N VAL A 322 -3.15 -42.44 -1.49
CA VAL A 322 -3.60 -41.25 -2.21
C VAL A 322 -3.78 -41.57 -3.69
N ASN A 323 -4.99 -41.34 -4.22
CA ASN A 323 -5.19 -41.34 -5.67
C ASN A 323 -4.56 -40.08 -6.27
N GLN A 324 -3.51 -40.26 -7.09
CA GLN A 324 -2.77 -39.16 -7.69
C GLN A 324 -3.57 -38.39 -8.74
N GLU A 325 -4.53 -39.03 -9.42
CA GLU A 325 -5.41 -38.36 -10.40
C GLU A 325 -6.36 -37.39 -9.70
N CYS A 326 -7.05 -37.84 -8.65
CA CYS A 326 -7.89 -36.97 -7.81
C CYS A 326 -7.08 -35.86 -7.13
N ARG A 327 -5.88 -36.17 -6.63
CA ARG A 327 -4.96 -35.16 -6.06
C ARG A 327 -4.54 -34.11 -7.10
N GLN A 328 -4.27 -34.51 -8.34
CA GLN A 328 -3.92 -33.59 -9.42
C GLN A 328 -5.13 -32.74 -9.85
N ALA A 329 -6.34 -33.30 -9.86
CA ALA A 329 -7.56 -32.56 -10.13
C ALA A 329 -7.80 -31.44 -9.10
N VAL A 330 -7.77 -31.78 -7.79
CA VAL A 330 -7.93 -30.80 -6.70
C VAL A 330 -6.78 -29.78 -6.68
N TYR A 331 -5.55 -30.18 -7.00
CA TYR A 331 -4.43 -29.23 -7.11
C TYR A 331 -4.65 -28.19 -8.22
N LEU A 332 -5.16 -28.61 -9.39
CA LEU A 332 -5.51 -27.71 -10.49
C LEU A 332 -6.76 -26.87 -10.21
N GLU A 333 -7.68 -27.35 -9.37
CA GLU A 333 -8.83 -26.60 -8.87
C GLU A 333 -8.39 -25.48 -7.92
N VAL A 334 -7.59 -25.79 -6.90
CA VAL A 334 -7.03 -24.81 -5.96
C VAL A 334 -6.19 -23.74 -6.66
N LEU A 335 -5.40 -24.11 -7.68
CA LEU A 335 -4.67 -23.12 -8.50
C LEU A 335 -5.63 -22.14 -9.20
N ARG A 336 -6.73 -22.62 -9.80
CA ARG A 336 -7.73 -21.75 -10.45
C ARG A 336 -8.46 -20.85 -9.46
N GLU A 337 -8.67 -21.30 -8.23
CA GLU A 337 -9.27 -20.48 -7.18
C GLU A 337 -8.31 -19.38 -6.70
N LEU A 338 -7.01 -19.68 -6.61
CA LEU A 338 -5.97 -18.68 -6.38
C LEU A 338 -5.88 -17.68 -7.54
N ASP A 339 -5.82 -18.15 -8.79
CA ASP A 339 -5.84 -17.30 -9.99
C ASP A 339 -7.07 -16.38 -9.99
N ARG A 340 -8.26 -16.91 -9.65
CA ARG A 340 -9.51 -16.13 -9.53
C ARG A 340 -9.38 -15.05 -8.46
N TYR A 341 -8.95 -15.41 -7.25
CA TYR A 341 -8.82 -14.50 -6.13
C TYR A 341 -7.79 -13.38 -6.39
N GLU A 342 -6.64 -13.71 -6.99
CA GLU A 342 -5.64 -12.70 -7.39
C GLU A 342 -6.22 -11.70 -8.40
N ASN A 343 -6.99 -12.15 -9.40
CA ASN A 343 -7.67 -11.27 -10.35
C ASN A 343 -8.78 -10.42 -9.69
N GLU A 344 -9.56 -10.99 -8.77
CA GLU A 344 -10.59 -10.26 -8.00
C GLU A 344 -9.98 -9.20 -7.05
N CYS A 345 -8.72 -9.37 -6.66
CA CYS A 345 -7.95 -8.40 -5.87
C CYS A 345 -7.26 -7.29 -6.68
N ILE A 346 -7.40 -7.22 -8.01
CA ILE A 346 -6.82 -6.13 -8.82
C ILE A 346 -7.68 -4.84 -8.69
N PRO A 347 -7.11 -3.71 -8.22
CA PRO A 347 -7.83 -2.45 -8.10
C PRO A 347 -8.45 -1.99 -9.42
N THR A 348 -9.79 -1.86 -9.44
CA THR A 348 -10.56 -1.63 -10.66
C THR A 348 -11.57 -0.50 -10.45
N ALA A 349 -11.53 0.48 -11.35
CA ALA A 349 -12.39 1.65 -11.33
C ALA A 349 -13.30 1.72 -12.56
N THR A 350 -14.39 2.47 -12.42
CA THR A 350 -15.28 2.88 -13.50
C THR A 350 -15.32 4.41 -13.58
N LEU A 351 -15.15 4.93 -14.80
CA LEU A 351 -15.34 6.35 -15.12
C LEU A 351 -16.72 6.55 -15.75
N ALA A 352 -17.43 7.61 -15.37
CA ALA A 352 -18.72 7.94 -16.00
C ALA A 352 -18.57 8.52 -17.42
N ALA A 353 -17.41 9.11 -17.73
CA ALA A 353 -17.00 9.54 -19.07
C ALA A 353 -15.46 9.52 -19.15
N ASN A 354 -14.92 9.29 -20.34
CA ASN A 354 -13.46 9.35 -20.59
C ASN A 354 -13.04 10.67 -21.26
N ILE A 355 -14.00 11.57 -21.51
CA ILE A 355 -13.80 12.87 -22.15
C ILE A 355 -14.43 13.93 -21.25
N VAL A 356 -13.68 14.99 -20.93
CA VAL A 356 -14.14 16.16 -20.18
C VAL A 356 -14.09 17.37 -21.12
N ASP A 357 -15.27 17.78 -21.59
CA ASP A 357 -15.43 18.86 -22.57
C ASP A 357 -15.78 20.18 -21.89
N PHE A 358 -14.91 21.19 -22.05
CA PHE A 358 -15.10 22.54 -21.54
C PHE A 358 -15.93 23.43 -22.46
N GLY A 359 -16.13 23.05 -23.72
CA GLY A 359 -16.72 23.90 -24.74
C GLY A 359 -15.85 25.13 -25.01
N GLU A 360 -16.48 26.28 -25.24
CA GLU A 360 -15.79 27.55 -25.44
C GLU A 360 -15.25 28.12 -24.11
N VAL A 361 -14.00 28.60 -24.13
CA VAL A 361 -13.30 29.17 -22.97
C VAL A 361 -12.74 30.54 -23.35
N ALA A 362 -13.19 31.61 -22.68
CA ALA A 362 -12.66 32.97 -22.90
C ALA A 362 -11.52 33.35 -21.94
N PHE A 363 -10.73 34.35 -22.32
CA PHE A 363 -9.64 34.88 -21.48
C PHE A 363 -10.13 35.33 -20.09
N GLY A 364 -9.44 34.90 -19.03
CA GLY A 364 -9.78 35.19 -17.64
C GLY A 364 -11.08 34.54 -17.14
N GLN A 365 -11.71 33.65 -17.92
CA GLN A 365 -12.93 32.93 -17.51
C GLN A 365 -12.56 31.58 -16.87
N LEU A 366 -12.99 31.39 -15.62
CA LEU A 366 -12.86 30.11 -14.93
C LEU A 366 -14.01 29.17 -15.33
N VAL A 367 -13.72 28.13 -16.10
CA VAL A 367 -14.70 27.13 -16.53
C VAL A 367 -14.48 25.83 -15.76
N ARG A 368 -15.54 25.30 -15.14
CA ARG A 368 -15.50 24.06 -14.35
C ARG A 368 -16.30 22.93 -14.98
N ARG A 369 -15.81 21.70 -14.82
CA ARG A 369 -16.44 20.43 -15.19
C ARG A 369 -16.17 19.38 -14.10
N SER A 370 -16.87 18.25 -14.14
CA SER A 370 -16.64 17.14 -13.21
C SER A 370 -16.87 15.78 -13.89
N MET A 371 -16.12 14.78 -13.45
CA MET A 371 -16.21 13.39 -13.92
C MET A 371 -16.30 12.46 -12.70
N ARG A 372 -17.29 11.57 -12.67
CA ARG A 372 -17.39 10.58 -11.60
C ARG A 372 -16.38 9.44 -11.80
N LEU A 373 -15.59 9.20 -10.76
CA LEU A 373 -14.71 8.06 -10.56
C LEU A 373 -15.33 7.17 -9.46
N ALA A 374 -15.53 5.89 -9.73
CA ALA A 374 -16.09 4.94 -8.78
C ALA A 374 -15.21 3.68 -8.64
N ASN A 375 -15.08 3.16 -7.42
CA ASN A 375 -14.46 1.86 -7.18
C ASN A 375 -15.44 0.74 -7.49
N SER A 376 -15.14 -0.02 -8.53
CA SER A 376 -15.93 -1.17 -9.01
C SER A 376 -15.24 -2.52 -8.81
N GLY A 377 -14.13 -2.54 -8.05
CA GLY A 377 -13.43 -3.75 -7.61
C GLY A 377 -13.87 -4.24 -6.23
N GLN A 378 -13.24 -5.30 -5.74
CA GLN A 378 -13.50 -5.86 -4.39
C GLN A 378 -12.53 -5.36 -3.31
N VAL A 379 -11.51 -4.60 -3.69
CA VAL A 379 -10.47 -4.05 -2.81
C VAL A 379 -10.52 -2.52 -2.77
N PRO A 380 -10.06 -1.86 -1.70
CA PRO A 380 -9.79 -0.42 -1.73
C PRO A 380 -8.86 -0.09 -2.90
N LEU A 381 -9.13 1.01 -3.61
CA LEU A 381 -8.22 1.55 -4.63
C LEU A 381 -7.64 2.87 -4.16
N GLU A 382 -6.39 3.11 -4.51
CA GLU A 382 -5.74 4.43 -4.45
C GLU A 382 -5.53 4.91 -5.88
N TYR A 383 -5.85 6.17 -6.16
CA TYR A 383 -5.76 6.78 -7.48
C TYR A 383 -4.93 8.07 -7.45
N SER A 384 -4.27 8.38 -8.57
CA SER A 384 -3.60 9.66 -8.77
C SER A 384 -3.50 10.04 -10.24
N PHE A 385 -3.58 11.33 -10.55
CA PHE A 385 -3.17 11.84 -11.85
C PHE A 385 -1.65 11.99 -11.87
N VAL A 386 -0.99 11.36 -12.85
CA VAL A 386 0.48 11.23 -12.90
C VAL A 386 1.09 11.99 -14.08
N ALA A 387 2.36 12.39 -13.92
CA ALA A 387 3.17 12.94 -15.00
C ALA A 387 3.43 11.90 -16.11
N THR A 388 3.63 12.35 -17.34
CA THR A 388 3.89 11.49 -18.50
C THR A 388 5.35 11.60 -18.95
N PRO A 389 5.89 10.65 -19.74
CA PRO A 389 7.25 10.77 -20.27
C PRO A 389 7.49 12.01 -21.14
N SER A 390 6.43 12.66 -21.63
CA SER A 390 6.48 13.92 -22.39
C SER A 390 6.22 15.18 -21.56
N ARG A 391 5.69 15.08 -20.32
CA ARG A 391 5.39 16.23 -19.46
C ARG A 391 5.67 15.93 -17.97
N PRO A 392 6.53 16.71 -17.28
CA PRO A 392 6.90 16.48 -15.87
C PRO A 392 5.79 16.80 -14.85
N HIS A 393 4.63 17.27 -15.30
CA HIS A 393 3.46 17.58 -14.49
C HIS A 393 2.25 16.76 -14.96
N TYR A 394 1.34 16.43 -14.03
CA TYR A 394 0.17 15.59 -14.34
C TYR A 394 -0.83 16.27 -15.29
N ALA A 395 -0.90 17.61 -15.29
CA ALA A 395 -1.80 18.44 -16.11
C ALA A 395 -1.02 19.56 -16.83
N PRO A 396 -1.57 20.14 -17.91
CA PRO A 396 -1.04 21.36 -18.53
C PRO A 396 -1.32 22.60 -17.64
N PRO A 397 -0.59 23.72 -17.80
CA PRO A 397 -0.67 24.86 -16.87
C PRO A 397 -2.05 25.53 -16.79
N TRP A 398 -2.85 25.47 -17.86
CA TRP A 398 -4.21 26.01 -17.92
C TRP A 398 -5.27 25.13 -17.23
N LEU A 399 -4.90 23.96 -16.71
CA LEU A 399 -5.81 22.99 -16.09
C LEU A 399 -5.43 22.66 -14.63
N ARG A 400 -6.43 22.70 -13.74
CA ARG A 400 -6.32 22.21 -12.36
C ARG A 400 -7.32 21.10 -12.08
N ILE A 401 -6.88 20.04 -11.41
CA ILE A 401 -7.70 18.88 -11.03
C ILE A 401 -7.82 18.84 -9.50
N SER A 402 -9.02 18.58 -8.99
CA SER A 402 -9.27 18.45 -7.55
C SER A 402 -10.48 17.55 -7.24
N PRO A 403 -10.33 16.49 -6.43
CA PRO A 403 -9.06 15.91 -5.96
C PRO A 403 -8.23 15.34 -7.13
N HIS A 404 -6.91 15.52 -7.10
CA HIS A 404 -5.99 14.94 -8.09
C HIS A 404 -5.43 13.57 -7.67
N CYS A 405 -5.65 13.16 -6.41
CA CYS A 405 -5.37 11.84 -5.88
C CYS A 405 -6.31 11.53 -4.70
N GLY A 406 -6.40 10.25 -4.32
CA GLY A 406 -7.19 9.83 -3.15
C GLY A 406 -7.39 8.32 -3.07
N MET A 407 -8.16 7.88 -2.09
CA MET A 407 -8.52 6.48 -1.86
C MET A 407 -10.05 6.32 -1.89
N LEU A 408 -10.53 5.19 -2.43
CA LEU A 408 -11.95 4.81 -2.44
C LEU A 408 -12.11 3.35 -1.98
N LEU A 409 -13.00 3.11 -1.02
CA LEU A 409 -13.41 1.75 -0.63
C LEU A 409 -14.33 1.13 -1.70
N PRO A 410 -14.49 -0.22 -1.74
CA PRO A 410 -15.37 -0.89 -2.69
C PRO A 410 -16.80 -0.31 -2.72
N GLY A 411 -17.26 0.13 -3.89
CA GLY A 411 -18.58 0.74 -4.08
C GLY A 411 -18.65 2.26 -3.82
N GLU A 412 -17.58 2.90 -3.32
CA GLU A 412 -17.53 4.36 -3.18
C GLU A 412 -17.26 5.07 -4.51
N SER A 413 -17.65 6.35 -4.60
CA SER A 413 -17.39 7.18 -5.77
C SER A 413 -17.15 8.65 -5.40
N VAL A 414 -16.26 9.30 -6.14
CA VAL A 414 -15.96 10.73 -6.03
C VAL A 414 -16.20 11.43 -7.38
N ASP A 415 -16.74 12.64 -7.33
CA ASP A 415 -16.82 13.51 -8.51
C ASP A 415 -15.53 14.34 -8.58
N VAL A 416 -14.61 13.95 -9.48
CA VAL A 416 -13.35 14.65 -9.72
C VAL A 416 -13.66 15.96 -10.46
N GLY A 417 -13.33 17.09 -9.85
CA GLY A 417 -13.48 18.42 -10.43
C GLY A 417 -12.30 18.82 -11.30
N PHE A 418 -12.59 19.35 -12.48
CA PHE A 418 -11.61 19.89 -13.42
C PHE A 418 -11.93 21.37 -13.64
N SER A 419 -10.93 22.23 -13.49
CA SER A 419 -11.07 23.69 -13.63
C SER A 419 -10.07 24.21 -14.65
N VAL A 420 -10.55 24.90 -15.68
CA VAL A 420 -9.72 25.58 -16.68
C VAL A 420 -9.80 27.08 -16.45
N LEU A 421 -8.65 27.74 -16.51
CA LEU A 421 -8.52 29.19 -16.54
C LEU A 421 -7.40 29.54 -17.51
N VAL A 422 -7.69 30.37 -18.51
CA VAL A 422 -6.67 30.94 -19.40
C VAL A 422 -6.31 32.33 -18.88
N ASP A 423 -5.06 32.45 -18.40
CA ASP A 423 -4.44 33.64 -17.81
C ASP A 423 -3.45 34.29 -18.79
N GLU A 424 -2.79 35.39 -18.38
CA GLU A 424 -1.81 36.12 -19.22
C GLU A 424 -0.55 35.31 -19.60
N ARG A 425 -0.36 34.13 -18.98
CA ARG A 425 0.81 33.25 -19.16
C ARG A 425 0.52 32.14 -20.16
N THR A 426 -0.71 31.62 -20.13
CA THR A 426 -1.19 30.54 -20.99
C THR A 426 -1.86 31.05 -22.27
N SER A 427 -2.42 32.26 -22.24
CA SER A 427 -3.10 32.88 -23.38
C SER A 427 -2.23 33.03 -24.63
N ALA A 428 -0.93 33.29 -24.50
CA ALA A 428 -0.06 33.58 -25.65
C ALA A 428 0.08 32.40 -26.62
N ALA A 429 0.30 31.19 -26.09
CA ALA A 429 0.44 29.97 -26.89
C ALA A 429 -0.90 29.49 -27.48
N LEU A 430 -1.99 29.68 -26.72
CA LEU A 430 -3.34 29.34 -27.14
C LEU A 430 -3.87 30.33 -28.21
N SER A 431 -3.64 31.64 -28.04
CA SER A 431 -4.04 32.68 -29.01
C SER A 431 -3.40 32.46 -30.38
N THR A 432 -2.10 32.12 -30.41
CA THR A 432 -1.33 31.88 -31.64
C THR A 432 -1.55 30.50 -32.26
N ARG A 433 -2.32 29.61 -31.59
CA ARG A 433 -2.49 28.20 -31.98
C ARG A 433 -1.15 27.45 -32.10
N ALA A 434 -0.23 27.76 -31.18
CA ALA A 434 0.97 27.00 -30.92
C ALA A 434 0.68 25.81 -29.98
N GLU A 435 -0.26 26.00 -29.06
CA GLU A 435 -0.90 24.97 -28.23
C GLU A 435 -2.42 24.98 -28.46
N ASP A 436 -3.06 23.83 -28.28
CA ASP A 436 -4.52 23.68 -28.24
C ASP A 436 -5.01 23.50 -26.80
N LEU A 437 -6.27 23.85 -26.52
CA LEU A 437 -6.91 23.60 -25.22
C LEU A 437 -7.37 22.13 -25.09
N SER A 438 -6.47 21.19 -25.36
CA SER A 438 -6.72 19.74 -25.28
C SER A 438 -5.50 18.96 -24.80
N ASP A 439 -5.73 17.86 -24.11
CA ASP A 439 -4.68 17.01 -23.53
C ASP A 439 -5.22 15.60 -23.19
N ILE A 440 -4.31 14.63 -22.98
CA ILE A 440 -4.65 13.29 -22.46
C ILE A 440 -3.97 13.09 -21.12
N LEU A 441 -4.78 13.08 -20.06
CA LEU A 441 -4.36 12.87 -18.68
C LEU A 441 -4.26 11.38 -18.38
N VAL A 442 -3.27 10.98 -17.57
CA VAL A 442 -3.14 9.61 -17.06
C VAL A 442 -3.61 9.57 -15.60
N LEU A 443 -4.72 8.86 -15.37
CA LEU A 443 -5.20 8.49 -14.05
C LEU A 443 -4.67 7.08 -13.73
N HIS A 444 -3.66 7.02 -12.88
CA HIS A 444 -3.05 5.79 -12.37
C HIS A 444 -3.82 5.24 -11.17
N LEU A 445 -3.84 3.91 -11.02
CA LEU A 445 -4.27 3.21 -9.81
C LEU A 445 -3.09 2.40 -9.25
N ASP A 446 -2.76 2.51 -7.95
CA ASP A 446 -1.68 1.68 -7.38
C ASP A 446 -2.00 0.19 -7.60
N ARG A 447 -1.05 -0.54 -8.19
CA ARG A 447 -1.16 -1.97 -8.58
C ARG A 447 -2.34 -2.31 -9.49
N GLY A 448 -3.04 -1.30 -10.03
CA GLY A 448 -4.16 -1.46 -10.95
C GLY A 448 -3.75 -1.23 -12.41
N ARG A 449 -4.71 -0.75 -13.21
CA ARG A 449 -4.48 -0.28 -14.59
C ARG A 449 -4.59 1.24 -14.67
N ASP A 450 -3.94 1.82 -15.67
CA ASP A 450 -4.10 3.23 -16.02
C ASP A 450 -5.40 3.49 -16.79
N TYR A 451 -5.92 4.71 -16.65
CA TYR A 451 -7.06 5.24 -17.40
C TYR A 451 -6.64 6.54 -18.08
N PHE A 452 -6.98 6.68 -19.36
CA PHE A 452 -6.69 7.87 -20.15
C PHE A 452 -7.93 8.76 -20.19
N VAL A 453 -7.84 9.95 -19.62
CA VAL A 453 -8.93 10.95 -19.59
C VAL A 453 -8.56 12.09 -20.53
N GLN A 454 -9.29 12.20 -21.64
CA GLN A 454 -9.13 13.29 -22.58
C GLN A 454 -9.81 14.54 -22.03
N VAL A 455 -9.09 15.66 -21.99
CA VAL A 455 -9.68 16.99 -21.78
C VAL A 455 -9.68 17.74 -23.11
N GLN A 456 -10.75 18.49 -23.38
CA GLN A 456 -10.86 19.28 -24.61
C GLN A 456 -11.71 20.54 -24.39
N GLY A 457 -11.45 21.55 -25.21
CA GLY A 457 -12.26 22.75 -25.34
C GLY A 457 -11.72 23.63 -26.47
N GLN A 458 -12.37 24.76 -26.71
CA GLN A 458 -11.99 25.73 -27.71
C GLN A 458 -11.68 27.06 -27.02
N TYR A 459 -10.42 27.50 -27.06
CA TYR A 459 -10.07 28.83 -26.58
C TYR A 459 -10.59 29.91 -27.56
N LEU A 460 -11.26 30.92 -27.02
CA LEU A 460 -11.72 32.09 -27.77
C LEU A 460 -10.62 33.16 -27.76
N THR A 461 -9.78 33.16 -28.81
CA THR A 461 -8.63 34.07 -28.97
C THR A 461 -9.04 35.53 -28.77
N SER A 462 -8.40 36.18 -27.79
CA SER A 462 -8.77 37.50 -27.25
C SER A 462 -7.61 38.50 -27.40
N VAL A 463 -7.91 39.80 -27.49
CA VAL A 463 -6.89 40.86 -27.50
C VAL A 463 -6.20 41.01 -26.13
N TYR A 464 -6.90 40.63 -25.06
CA TYR A 464 -6.34 40.49 -23.71
C TYR A 464 -5.55 39.18 -23.64
N GLY A 465 -4.37 39.19 -23.02
CA GLY A 465 -3.48 38.03 -23.00
C GLY A 465 -2.62 37.83 -24.26
N MET A 466 -2.67 38.76 -25.22
CA MET A 466 -1.87 38.69 -26.44
C MET A 466 -0.61 39.57 -26.36
N SER A 467 0.48 39.17 -27.01
CA SER A 467 1.73 39.94 -27.00
C SER A 467 1.59 41.26 -27.77
N LEU A 468 2.35 42.27 -27.34
CA LEU A 468 2.31 43.58 -27.97
C LEU A 468 2.77 43.54 -29.43
N ASP A 469 3.74 42.68 -29.77
CA ASP A 469 4.27 42.51 -31.13
C ASP A 469 3.23 42.00 -32.14
N VAL A 470 2.25 41.22 -31.68
CA VAL A 470 1.09 40.86 -32.50
C VAL A 470 0.11 42.03 -32.55
N LEU A 471 -0.19 42.66 -31.41
CA LEU A 471 -1.17 43.76 -31.31
C LEU A 471 -0.81 45.00 -32.16
N VAL A 472 0.47 45.37 -32.27
CA VAL A 472 0.92 46.54 -33.07
C VAL A 472 0.86 46.31 -34.59
N HIS A 473 0.76 45.06 -35.02
CA HIS A 473 0.70 44.65 -36.43
C HIS A 473 -0.68 44.11 -36.85
N CYS A 474 -1.47 43.60 -35.91
CA CYS A 474 -2.84 43.15 -36.13
C CYS A 474 -3.74 44.28 -36.67
N LYS A 475 -4.49 43.99 -37.74
CA LYS A 475 -5.45 44.91 -38.40
C LYS A 475 -6.84 44.32 -38.63
N GLN A 476 -7.10 43.11 -38.13
CA GLN A 476 -8.37 42.40 -38.29
C GLN A 476 -8.85 41.81 -36.96
N ALA A 477 -10.07 41.27 -36.92
CA ALA A 477 -10.64 40.69 -35.71
C ALA A 477 -9.88 39.43 -35.29
N VAL A 478 -9.30 39.43 -34.09
CA VAL A 478 -8.49 38.31 -33.57
C VAL A 478 -9.29 37.02 -33.43
N ARG A 479 -10.60 37.11 -33.16
CA ARG A 479 -11.52 35.97 -33.11
C ARG A 479 -11.61 35.20 -34.44
N THR A 480 -11.27 35.85 -35.57
CA THR A 480 -11.29 35.26 -36.93
C THR A 480 -9.93 34.88 -37.50
N MET A 481 -8.82 35.23 -36.84
CA MET A 481 -7.47 35.00 -37.37
C MET A 481 -7.08 33.51 -37.40
N THR A 482 -6.47 33.09 -38.50
CA THR A 482 -5.79 31.78 -38.61
C THR A 482 -4.39 31.84 -37.97
N ARG A 483 -3.68 30.71 -37.94
CA ARG A 483 -2.31 30.66 -37.44
C ARG A 483 -1.36 31.44 -38.35
N GLU A 484 -1.57 31.31 -39.65
CA GLU A 484 -0.81 32.00 -40.70
C GLU A 484 -0.97 33.53 -40.61
N ASP A 485 -2.17 34.03 -40.24
CA ASP A 485 -2.39 35.45 -39.95
C ASP A 485 -1.56 35.95 -38.75
N PHE A 486 -1.37 35.13 -37.72
CA PHE A 486 -0.54 35.47 -36.55
C PHE A 486 0.95 35.43 -36.87
N GLU A 487 1.41 34.40 -37.58
CA GLU A 487 2.81 34.29 -38.05
C GLU A 487 3.16 35.50 -38.96
N ALA A 488 2.26 35.88 -39.88
CA ALA A 488 2.45 37.05 -40.75
C ALA A 488 2.45 38.42 -40.01
N CYS A 489 1.83 38.52 -38.83
CA CYS A 489 1.93 39.73 -38.01
C CYS A 489 3.34 39.91 -37.41
N LEU A 490 3.96 38.81 -36.97
CA LEU A 490 5.30 38.80 -36.34
C LEU A 490 6.43 39.13 -37.32
N ASP A 491 6.29 38.74 -38.60
CA ASP A 491 7.26 39.04 -39.66
C ASP A 491 7.21 40.49 -40.18
N SER A 492 6.25 41.32 -39.72
CA SER A 492 6.02 42.65 -40.28
C SER A 492 6.81 43.76 -39.55
N GLY A 493 7.38 44.69 -40.32
CA GLY A 493 8.29 45.74 -39.81
C GLY A 493 7.69 47.14 -39.68
N GLN A 494 6.37 47.27 -39.58
CA GLN A 494 5.67 48.57 -39.49
C GLN A 494 4.85 48.69 -38.21
N PHE A 495 5.55 49.00 -37.11
CA PHE A 495 4.96 49.24 -35.80
C PHE A 495 3.91 50.36 -35.85
N SER A 496 2.71 50.07 -35.34
CA SER A 496 1.61 51.03 -35.28
C SER A 496 0.80 50.87 -33.98
N VAL A 497 -0.05 51.84 -33.67
CA VAL A 497 -0.94 51.74 -32.49
C VAL A 497 -1.92 50.56 -32.71
N PRO A 498 -2.07 49.64 -31.73
CA PRO A 498 -3.03 48.55 -31.81
C PRO A 498 -4.46 49.05 -32.00
N VAL A 499 -5.22 48.38 -32.86
CA VAL A 499 -6.61 48.78 -33.18
C VAL A 499 -7.49 48.77 -31.92
N CYS A 500 -7.25 47.83 -30.99
CA CYS A 500 -7.97 47.77 -29.72
C CYS A 500 -7.63 48.92 -28.77
N VAL A 501 -6.35 49.32 -28.68
CA VAL A 501 -5.93 50.50 -27.88
C VAL A 501 -6.58 51.76 -28.46
N TRP A 502 -6.48 51.96 -29.78
CA TRP A 502 -7.08 53.09 -30.48
C TRP A 502 -8.61 53.14 -30.28
N THR A 503 -9.31 52.01 -30.42
CA THR A 503 -10.78 51.95 -30.27
C THR A 503 -11.23 52.34 -28.87
N LEU A 504 -10.47 51.94 -27.83
CA LEU A 504 -10.74 52.33 -26.45
C LEU A 504 -10.49 53.82 -26.20
N THR A 505 -9.37 54.38 -26.67
CA THR A 505 -9.03 55.81 -26.47
C THR A 505 -9.87 56.75 -27.33
N ASP A 506 -10.29 56.34 -28.53
CA ASP A 506 -11.19 57.09 -29.41
C ASP A 506 -12.60 57.20 -28.79
N PHE A 507 -13.12 56.09 -28.24
CA PHE A 507 -14.37 56.09 -27.47
C PHE A 507 -14.27 57.03 -26.25
N LEU A 508 -13.21 56.91 -25.43
CA LEU A 508 -13.05 57.75 -24.23
C LEU A 508 -12.88 59.23 -24.59
N SER A 509 -12.25 59.55 -25.71
CA SER A 509 -12.17 60.92 -26.22
C SER A 509 -13.56 61.46 -26.59
N THR A 510 -14.27 60.73 -27.46
CA THR A 510 -15.59 61.11 -28.02
C THR A 510 -16.71 61.15 -26.98
N TYR A 511 -16.66 60.27 -25.98
CA TYR A 511 -17.77 60.07 -25.02
C TYR A 511 -17.46 60.51 -23.60
N ALA A 512 -16.19 60.61 -23.17
CA ALA A 512 -15.82 61.14 -21.86
C ALA A 512 -15.27 62.57 -21.96
N LEU A 513 -14.19 62.77 -22.73
CA LEU A 513 -13.47 64.05 -22.78
C LEU A 513 -14.27 65.18 -23.44
N ASP A 514 -15.10 64.87 -24.44
CA ASP A 514 -16.01 65.84 -25.07
C ASP A 514 -17.31 66.08 -24.27
N ARG A 515 -17.57 65.27 -23.23
CA ARG A 515 -18.81 65.34 -22.42
C ARG A 515 -18.59 65.73 -20.96
N GLY A 516 -17.35 65.81 -20.50
CA GLY A 516 -16.98 66.21 -19.14
C GLY A 516 -17.14 65.10 -18.09
N TYR A 517 -17.12 63.84 -18.49
CA TYR A 517 -17.04 62.71 -17.53
C TYR A 517 -15.61 62.50 -17.05
N SER A 518 -15.45 62.15 -15.78
CA SER A 518 -14.16 61.88 -15.16
C SER A 518 -13.67 60.45 -15.45
N LEU A 519 -12.36 60.27 -15.56
CA LEU A 519 -11.74 58.99 -15.93
C LEU A 519 -10.94 58.37 -14.79
N PHE A 520 -11.04 57.04 -14.69
CA PHE A 520 -10.30 56.16 -13.77
C PHE A 520 -10.63 56.31 -12.28
N TYR A 521 -11.67 57.04 -11.89
CA TYR A 521 -12.09 57.14 -10.47
C TYR A 521 -12.98 55.97 -10.03
N TRP A 522 -13.85 55.47 -10.90
CA TRP A 522 -14.82 54.42 -10.60
C TRP A 522 -14.46 53.09 -11.29
N PRO A 523 -14.88 51.94 -10.72
CA PRO A 523 -14.73 50.63 -11.35
C PRO A 523 -15.81 50.37 -12.41
N GLY A 524 -15.43 49.72 -13.51
CA GLY A 524 -16.36 49.26 -14.54
C GLY A 524 -17.29 48.12 -14.12
N ASP A 525 -18.40 47.97 -14.84
CA ASP A 525 -19.33 46.84 -14.69
C ASP A 525 -18.74 45.56 -15.32
N ARG A 526 -18.79 44.44 -14.58
CA ARG A 526 -18.18 43.17 -15.02
C ARG A 526 -18.85 42.60 -16.29
N ALA A 527 -20.16 42.75 -16.43
CA ALA A 527 -20.89 42.20 -17.57
C ALA A 527 -20.71 43.07 -18.83
N LEU A 528 -20.72 44.40 -18.68
CA LEU A 528 -20.39 45.32 -19.77
C LEU A 528 -18.92 45.19 -20.20
N ALA A 529 -17.99 44.94 -19.27
CA ALA A 529 -16.57 44.72 -19.60
C ALA A 529 -16.37 43.49 -20.50
N ALA A 530 -17.14 42.42 -20.28
CA ALA A 530 -17.14 41.25 -21.16
C ALA A 530 -17.70 41.59 -22.56
N ARG A 531 -18.75 42.41 -22.65
CA ARG A 531 -19.27 42.91 -23.94
C ARG A 531 -18.28 43.82 -24.67
N VAL A 532 -17.60 44.73 -23.96
CA VAL A 532 -16.55 45.59 -24.54
C VAL A 532 -15.40 44.73 -25.07
N ARG A 533 -14.97 43.69 -24.34
CA ARG A 533 -13.99 42.71 -24.83
C ARG A 533 -14.47 42.00 -26.09
N GLU A 534 -15.71 41.49 -26.12
CA GLU A 534 -16.22 40.80 -27.31
C GLU A 534 -16.24 41.71 -28.55
N CYS A 535 -16.59 42.99 -28.38
CA CYS A 535 -16.50 43.96 -29.47
C CYS A 535 -15.06 44.14 -29.96
N LEU A 536 -14.07 44.24 -29.08
CA LEU A 536 -12.65 44.34 -29.48
C LEU A 536 -12.15 43.05 -30.17
N ASP A 537 -12.48 41.89 -29.61
CA ASP A 537 -12.05 40.58 -30.12
C ASP A 537 -12.64 40.28 -31.52
N CYS A 538 -13.91 40.65 -31.74
CA CYS A 538 -14.62 40.54 -33.01
C CYS A 538 -14.47 41.76 -33.94
N GLY A 539 -13.66 42.77 -33.59
CA GLY A 539 -13.43 43.96 -34.42
C GLY A 539 -14.67 44.84 -34.66
N GLN A 540 -15.64 44.81 -33.74
CA GLN A 540 -16.85 45.63 -33.76
C GLN A 540 -16.59 47.01 -33.13
N PRO A 541 -17.18 48.11 -33.66
CA PRO A 541 -17.02 49.44 -33.09
C PRO A 541 -17.72 49.57 -31.73
N LEU A 542 -17.11 50.32 -30.82
CA LEU A 542 -17.76 50.76 -29.58
C LEU A 542 -18.62 52.00 -29.88
N ASP A 543 -19.94 51.90 -29.64
CA ASP A 543 -20.90 52.96 -29.96
C ASP A 543 -21.68 53.45 -28.72
N ALA A 544 -22.56 54.42 -28.92
CA ALA A 544 -23.37 54.99 -27.86
C ALA A 544 -24.32 54.00 -27.14
N SER A 545 -24.48 52.75 -27.62
CA SER A 545 -25.22 51.71 -26.89
C SER A 545 -24.48 51.19 -25.65
N ILE A 546 -23.16 51.41 -25.56
CA ILE A 546 -22.36 51.14 -24.35
C ILE A 546 -22.79 52.06 -23.20
N LEU A 547 -23.15 53.32 -23.51
CA LEU A 547 -23.68 54.30 -22.55
C LEU A 547 -25.16 54.06 -22.17
N GLN A 548 -25.83 53.12 -22.84
CA GLN A 548 -27.25 52.78 -22.62
C GLN A 548 -27.41 51.47 -21.85
N TRP A 549 -26.33 50.94 -21.25
CA TRP A 549 -26.35 49.73 -20.44
C TRP A 549 -27.16 49.93 -19.15
N GLN A 550 -28.29 49.23 -19.02
CA GLN A 550 -29.16 49.26 -17.83
C GLN A 550 -28.86 48.10 -16.85
N GLY A 551 -27.70 47.47 -16.97
CA GLY A 551 -27.36 46.22 -16.28
C GLY A 551 -28.02 44.98 -16.89
N SER A 552 -27.51 43.81 -16.53
CA SER A 552 -28.23 42.54 -16.76
C SER A 552 -29.13 42.25 -15.57
N SER A 553 -30.38 41.86 -15.83
CA SER A 553 -31.28 41.34 -14.78
C SER A 553 -31.04 39.86 -14.45
N ASP A 554 -30.26 39.14 -15.27
CA ASP A 554 -29.89 37.74 -15.07
C ASP A 554 -28.70 37.60 -14.10
N ASP A 555 -28.95 37.87 -12.82
CA ASP A 555 -28.04 37.66 -11.67
C ASP A 555 -27.73 36.15 -11.39
N HIS A 556 -27.84 35.30 -12.42
CA HIS A 556 -27.46 33.89 -12.38
C HIS A 556 -26.03 33.65 -12.89
N VAL A 557 -25.52 34.51 -13.78
CA VAL A 557 -24.13 34.41 -14.27
C VAL A 557 -23.15 34.99 -13.24
N ALA A 558 -23.50 36.12 -12.61
CA ALA A 558 -22.63 36.86 -11.70
C ALA A 558 -22.22 36.07 -10.45
N ARG A 559 -23.09 35.16 -9.95
CA ARG A 559 -22.88 34.40 -8.71
C ARG A 559 -21.89 33.23 -8.82
N THR A 560 -21.34 32.98 -10.02
CA THR A 560 -20.44 31.84 -10.27
C THR A 560 -19.00 32.29 -10.59
N VAL A 561 -18.72 33.59 -10.63
CA VAL A 561 -17.52 34.15 -11.28
C VAL A 561 -16.74 35.13 -10.38
N VAL A 562 -15.57 34.65 -9.92
CA VAL A 562 -14.48 35.42 -9.29
C VAL A 562 -14.81 36.10 -7.96
N GLU A 563 -14.70 35.29 -6.91
CA GLU A 563 -13.93 35.63 -5.70
C GLU A 563 -12.46 35.90 -6.11
N PRO A 564 -11.82 37.01 -5.72
CA PRO A 564 -10.59 37.48 -6.37
C PRO A 564 -9.30 36.88 -5.79
N LEU A 565 -8.66 35.99 -6.55
CA LEU A 565 -7.26 36.02 -7.03
C LEU A 565 -6.07 36.40 -6.09
N GLN A 566 -6.25 36.69 -4.81
CA GLN A 566 -5.19 37.15 -3.90
C GLN A 566 -4.51 36.04 -3.07
N LEU A 567 -5.05 34.81 -3.09
CA LEU A 567 -4.72 33.80 -2.07
C LEU A 567 -3.59 32.82 -2.46
N GLU A 568 -3.43 32.47 -3.75
CA GLU A 568 -2.60 31.32 -4.15
C GLU A 568 -1.23 31.67 -4.75
N MET A 569 -0.93 32.94 -5.06
CA MET A 569 0.38 33.35 -5.59
C MET A 569 1.52 33.41 -4.55
N ARG A 570 1.32 32.84 -3.35
CA ARG A 570 2.26 32.94 -2.20
C ARG A 570 3.25 31.79 -2.03
N GLN A 571 3.19 30.70 -2.81
CA GLN A 571 3.88 29.44 -2.48
C GLN A 571 5.12 29.08 -3.33
N ALA A 572 5.56 29.94 -4.26
CA ALA A 572 6.60 29.55 -5.24
C ALA A 572 7.73 30.59 -5.47
N SER A 573 8.67 30.68 -4.52
CA SER A 573 10.12 30.92 -4.76
C SER A 573 10.92 30.98 -3.45
N SER A 574 12.01 30.22 -3.33
CA SER A 574 12.98 30.41 -2.23
C SER A 574 14.38 29.90 -2.60
N ARG A 575 15.43 30.72 -2.36
CA ARG A 575 16.87 30.47 -2.66
C ARG A 575 17.16 30.50 -4.18
N VAL A 576 18.30 30.99 -4.70
CA VAL A 576 19.69 31.09 -4.20
C VAL A 576 20.26 32.53 -4.39
N SER A 577 21.51 32.80 -3.99
CA SER A 577 22.12 34.14 -3.80
C SER A 577 23.42 34.41 -4.58
N MET A 578 23.65 35.68 -5.00
CA MET A 578 24.96 36.38 -5.16
C MET A 578 25.99 35.86 -6.21
N THR A 579 26.79 36.64 -6.95
CA THR A 579 26.98 38.11 -7.20
C THR A 579 27.11 38.36 -8.75
N ASP A 580 27.73 39.37 -9.44
CA ASP A 580 28.64 40.49 -9.09
C ASP A 580 28.75 41.64 -10.17
N GLN A 581 29.54 42.66 -9.81
CA GLN A 581 30.08 43.87 -10.45
C GLN A 581 30.15 44.13 -12.00
N THR A 582 29.67 45.33 -12.37
CA THR A 582 30.27 46.40 -13.24
C THR A 582 30.54 46.21 -14.74
N LEU A 583 30.02 47.14 -15.58
CA LEU A 583 30.78 48.29 -16.15
C LEU A 583 29.91 49.22 -17.04
N VAL A 584 30.29 50.50 -17.15
CA VAL A 584 29.72 51.54 -18.06
C VAL A 584 30.80 51.94 -19.09
N PRO A 585 30.49 52.50 -20.30
CA PRO A 585 30.20 53.95 -20.36
C PRO A 585 29.37 54.53 -21.57
N SER A 586 28.87 55.74 -21.33
CA SER A 586 28.85 56.94 -22.22
C SER A 586 27.84 57.17 -23.36
N THR A 587 27.11 58.30 -23.17
CA THR A 587 26.76 59.39 -24.12
C THR A 587 25.65 59.23 -25.16
N LEU A 588 24.52 59.90 -24.91
CA LEU A 588 23.59 60.43 -25.93
C LEU A 588 23.06 61.87 -25.67
N HIS A 589 23.71 62.63 -24.79
CA HIS A 589 23.30 63.99 -24.37
C HIS A 589 23.55 65.07 -25.45
N SER A 590 22.87 64.98 -26.61
CA SER A 590 23.05 65.91 -27.74
C SER A 590 21.83 66.16 -28.64
N MET A 591 20.65 65.58 -28.37
CA MET A 591 19.46 65.73 -29.25
C MET A 591 18.30 66.57 -28.69
N PHE A 592 18.26 66.91 -27.40
CA PHE A 592 17.15 67.67 -26.80
C PHE A 592 17.56 69.03 -26.21
N SER A 593 18.20 69.85 -27.04
CA SER A 593 18.40 71.28 -26.78
C SER A 593 17.86 72.11 -27.94
N ASN A 594 16.58 72.48 -27.88
CA ASN A 594 15.97 73.67 -28.52
C ASN A 594 14.45 73.72 -28.31
N MET A 595 13.98 74.39 -27.26
CA MET A 595 12.70 75.14 -27.22
C MET A 595 12.63 75.95 -25.91
N ASP A 596 12.81 77.27 -26.01
CA ASP A 596 12.76 78.19 -24.87
C ASP A 596 11.32 78.42 -24.36
N MET A 597 11.13 78.43 -23.04
CA MET A 597 10.00 79.08 -22.36
C MET A 597 10.46 79.80 -21.09
N ALA A 598 9.77 80.89 -20.75
CA ALA A 598 10.31 81.95 -19.87
C ALA A 598 10.20 81.65 -18.34
N PRO A 599 11.06 82.25 -17.49
CA PRO A 599 11.18 81.89 -16.08
C PRO A 599 10.16 82.62 -15.16
N SER A 600 9.43 81.87 -14.33
CA SER A 600 8.70 82.43 -13.17
C SER A 600 8.33 81.43 -12.04
N THR A 601 9.04 80.30 -11.94
CA THR A 601 8.74 79.24 -10.93
C THR A 601 9.94 78.78 -10.08
N ALA A 602 11.11 79.39 -10.23
CA ALA A 602 12.35 78.93 -9.60
C ALA A 602 12.50 79.27 -8.10
N GLU A 603 11.84 80.32 -7.59
CA GLU A 603 12.05 80.82 -6.21
C GLU A 603 11.12 80.18 -5.14
N ALA A 604 10.27 79.22 -5.51
CA ALA A 604 9.27 78.65 -4.61
C ALA A 604 9.73 77.41 -3.82
N LEU A 605 10.77 76.70 -4.27
CA LEU A 605 11.13 75.37 -3.76
C LEU A 605 12.27 75.38 -2.71
N GLU A 606 13.04 76.46 -2.60
CA GLU A 606 14.25 76.52 -1.76
C GLU A 606 13.98 76.87 -0.27
N ARG A 607 12.77 76.57 0.24
CA ARG A 607 12.32 76.99 1.59
C ARG A 607 11.65 75.93 2.46
N LEU A 608 11.64 74.66 2.05
CA LEU A 608 10.99 73.56 2.81
C LEU A 608 11.93 72.39 3.18
N SER A 609 13.25 72.58 3.06
CA SER A 609 14.24 71.70 3.69
C SER A 609 14.89 72.41 4.88
N MET A 610 14.63 71.92 6.10
CA MET A 610 15.45 71.97 7.33
C MET A 610 14.56 71.69 8.57
N GLU A 611 15.09 70.90 9.51
CA GLU A 611 14.65 70.56 10.90
C GLU A 611 14.30 69.06 11.12
N PRO A 612 15.13 68.30 11.88
CA PRO A 612 14.83 66.95 12.34
C PRO A 612 14.18 66.94 13.74
N TRP A 613 13.43 65.87 14.08
CA TRP A 613 12.78 65.70 15.39
C TRP A 613 13.20 64.40 16.10
N THR A 614 13.22 64.40 17.44
CA THR A 614 13.85 63.33 18.25
C THR A 614 13.00 62.82 19.43
N ALA A 615 12.89 61.48 19.49
CA ALA A 615 12.59 60.54 20.59
C ALA A 615 11.99 61.00 21.97
N ALA A 616 11.08 60.19 22.54
CA ALA A 616 11.43 59.13 23.54
C ALA A 616 10.25 58.59 24.41
N HIS A 617 10.47 57.43 25.07
CA HIS A 617 9.71 56.80 26.20
C HIS A 617 8.41 55.98 25.90
N SER A 618 8.04 54.90 26.61
CA SER A 618 8.78 53.99 27.54
C SER A 618 7.98 52.75 28.02
N TYR A 619 8.65 51.59 28.20
CA TYR A 619 8.44 50.48 29.17
C TYR A 619 7.05 49.83 29.46
N ALA A 620 6.99 48.49 29.35
CA ALA A 620 6.44 47.54 30.35
C ALA A 620 6.87 46.07 30.02
N GLN A 621 6.78 45.15 31.00
CA GLN A 621 7.03 43.69 30.86
C GLN A 621 6.01 42.89 31.70
N ASP A 622 5.72 41.63 31.32
CA ASP A 622 5.65 40.43 32.19
C ASP A 622 5.21 39.18 31.38
N ALA A 623 5.19 37.98 31.98
CA ALA A 623 5.08 36.69 31.26
C ALA A 623 4.48 35.52 32.10
N VAL A 624 4.35 34.32 31.47
CA VAL A 624 4.38 32.92 32.00
C VAL A 624 3.15 32.01 31.76
N SER A 625 3.47 30.78 31.28
CA SER A 625 2.79 29.45 31.33
C SER A 625 1.48 29.09 30.57
N ASP A 626 1.69 28.24 29.55
CA ASP A 626 1.21 26.84 29.40
C ASP A 626 -0.23 26.45 28.94
N GLU A 627 -0.27 26.01 27.65
CA GLU A 627 -0.87 24.79 27.05
C GLU A 627 -2.39 24.60 26.75
N GLU A 628 -2.61 23.93 25.59
CA GLU A 628 -3.79 23.30 24.96
C GLU A 628 -4.83 24.12 24.12
N GLU A 629 -5.24 23.48 23.01
CA GLU A 629 -6.26 23.78 21.98
C GLU A 629 -6.01 24.81 20.83
N GLU A 630 -6.69 24.54 19.70
CA GLU A 630 -6.79 25.26 18.39
C GLU A 630 -5.53 25.45 17.49
N GLU A 631 -5.26 24.49 16.59
CA GLU A 631 -4.30 24.63 15.47
C GLU A 631 -4.89 25.36 14.23
N VAL A 632 -5.49 26.54 14.44
CA VAL A 632 -5.82 27.49 13.37
C VAL A 632 -5.56 28.92 13.86
N THR A 633 -5.05 29.80 12.98
CA THR A 633 -4.75 31.24 13.23
C THR A 633 -3.46 31.60 14.00
N ALA A 634 -2.30 31.34 13.40
CA ALA A 634 -1.06 32.04 13.75
C ALA A 634 -0.19 32.38 12.53
N ILE A 635 -0.33 33.61 12.00
CA ILE A 635 0.67 34.23 11.11
C ILE A 635 0.98 35.60 11.70
N GLU A 636 2.17 35.75 12.26
CA GLU A 636 2.63 37.04 12.82
C GLU A 636 2.89 38.08 11.72
N ARG A 637 2.81 39.35 12.12
CA ARG A 637 2.81 40.48 11.18
C ARG A 637 4.22 40.79 10.66
N VAL A 638 4.35 40.84 9.34
CA VAL A 638 5.41 41.59 8.65
C VAL A 638 4.71 42.72 7.87
N PRO A 639 5.13 44.00 8.01
CA PRO A 639 4.45 45.13 7.40
C PRO A 639 4.62 45.16 5.87
N GLY A 640 3.66 45.75 5.16
CA GLY A 640 3.70 45.84 3.69
C GLY A 640 2.36 45.87 2.97
N MET A 641 1.22 46.02 3.66
CA MET A 641 -0.10 46.34 3.07
C MET A 641 -1.11 46.75 4.16
N GLU A 642 -0.77 47.74 4.99
CA GLU A 642 -1.83 48.58 5.54
C GLU A 642 -2.41 49.40 4.37
N ALA A 643 -3.71 49.71 4.41
CA ALA A 643 -4.27 50.65 3.45
C ALA A 643 -3.56 52.00 3.65
N LEU A 644 -2.89 52.50 2.61
CA LEU A 644 -2.41 53.89 2.58
C LEU A 644 -3.58 54.78 3.02
N PRO A 645 -3.41 55.63 4.05
CA PRO A 645 -4.50 56.44 4.56
C PRO A 645 -5.08 57.25 3.40
N PRO A 646 -6.41 57.25 3.20
CA PRO A 646 -7.00 57.94 2.07
C PRO A 646 -6.56 59.40 2.13
N PRO A 647 -5.93 59.95 1.06
CA PRO A 647 -5.82 61.39 0.95
C PRO A 647 -7.26 61.89 0.89
N GLU A 648 -7.74 62.55 1.96
CA GLU A 648 -9.17 62.81 2.16
C GLU A 648 -9.75 63.64 0.99
N ALA A 649 -8.90 64.41 0.32
CA ALA A 649 -9.15 65.07 -0.95
C ALA A 649 -9.61 64.14 -2.10
N ILE A 650 -9.06 62.93 -2.25
CA ILE A 650 -9.40 62.00 -3.35
C ILE A 650 -10.76 61.34 -3.09
N ALA A 651 -11.07 60.95 -1.86
CA ALA A 651 -12.39 60.41 -1.51
C ALA A 651 -13.48 61.48 -1.70
N SER A 652 -13.21 62.71 -1.28
CA SER A 652 -14.07 63.88 -1.52
C SER A 652 -14.26 64.17 -3.03
N ALA A 653 -13.18 64.10 -3.82
CA ALA A 653 -13.24 64.34 -5.27
C ALA A 653 -14.03 63.25 -6.02
N ALA A 654 -13.82 61.97 -5.71
CA ALA A 654 -14.52 60.87 -6.37
C ALA A 654 -16.04 61.02 -6.24
N THR A 655 -16.55 61.28 -5.03
CA THR A 655 -18.00 61.42 -4.78
C THR A 655 -18.68 62.63 -5.45
N ALA A 656 -17.91 63.55 -6.03
CA ALA A 656 -18.40 64.70 -6.79
C ALA A 656 -18.12 64.62 -8.31
N ALA A 657 -17.44 63.57 -8.77
CA ALA A 657 -17.02 63.40 -10.17
C ALA A 657 -18.20 62.97 -11.08
N PRO A 658 -18.46 63.65 -12.20
CA PRO A 658 -19.42 63.19 -13.20
C PRO A 658 -18.96 61.86 -13.79
N HIS A 659 -19.83 60.85 -13.80
CA HIS A 659 -19.49 59.49 -14.21
C HIS A 659 -20.61 58.83 -15.02
N ASP A 660 -20.27 57.74 -15.70
CA ASP A 660 -21.15 56.99 -16.59
C ASP A 660 -20.62 55.56 -16.66
N ALA A 661 -21.46 54.58 -16.30
CA ALA A 661 -21.01 53.19 -16.17
C ALA A 661 -20.44 52.61 -17.48
N GLY A 662 -20.82 53.14 -18.65
CA GLY A 662 -20.20 52.78 -19.92
C GLY A 662 -18.79 53.33 -20.07
N VAL A 663 -18.60 54.61 -19.73
CA VAL A 663 -17.28 55.27 -19.71
C VAL A 663 -16.34 54.62 -18.70
N ASP A 664 -16.79 54.41 -17.47
CA ASP A 664 -16.00 53.79 -16.39
C ASP A 664 -15.59 52.34 -16.76
N THR A 665 -16.46 51.63 -17.47
CA THR A 665 -16.15 50.30 -18.01
C THR A 665 -15.11 50.34 -19.11
N VAL A 666 -15.25 51.22 -20.11
CA VAL A 666 -14.25 51.34 -21.20
C VAL A 666 -12.89 51.80 -20.65
N ALA A 667 -12.88 52.69 -19.66
CA ALA A 667 -11.66 53.10 -18.95
C ALA A 667 -11.01 51.92 -18.19
N THR A 668 -11.81 51.11 -17.49
CA THR A 668 -11.34 49.88 -16.83
C THR A 668 -10.79 48.87 -17.85
N CYS A 669 -11.46 48.70 -18.99
CA CYS A 669 -11.03 47.82 -20.09
C CYS A 669 -9.69 48.24 -20.71
N LEU A 670 -9.35 49.54 -20.76
CA LEU A 670 -8.05 50.03 -21.21
C LEU A 670 -6.92 49.67 -20.25
N VAL A 671 -7.12 49.85 -18.95
CA VAL A 671 -6.13 49.48 -17.92
C VAL A 671 -5.93 47.96 -17.91
N ALA A 672 -7.03 47.20 -17.94
CA ALA A 672 -6.99 45.75 -17.99
C ALA A 672 -6.31 45.19 -19.24
N LEU A 673 -6.35 45.90 -20.38
CA LEU A 673 -5.68 45.47 -21.61
C LEU A 673 -4.16 45.45 -21.41
N PHE A 674 -3.58 46.56 -20.94
CA PHE A 674 -2.14 46.65 -20.65
C PHE A 674 -1.73 45.69 -19.52
N ALA A 675 -2.52 45.61 -18.44
CA ALA A 675 -2.28 44.67 -17.35
C ALA A 675 -2.31 43.19 -17.80
N SER A 676 -3.03 42.86 -18.89
CA SER A 676 -3.12 41.51 -19.45
C SER A 676 -2.06 41.16 -20.49
N LEU A 677 -1.18 42.10 -20.90
CA LEU A 677 -0.08 41.77 -21.82
C LEU A 677 0.85 40.75 -21.14
N PRO A 678 1.32 39.68 -21.83
CA PRO A 678 2.26 38.71 -21.26
C PRO A 678 3.57 39.37 -20.78
N GLU A 679 4.14 40.25 -21.61
CA GLU A 679 5.21 41.18 -21.24
C GLU A 679 4.62 42.60 -21.18
N PRO A 680 4.87 43.39 -20.11
CA PRO A 680 4.26 44.71 -19.94
C PRO A 680 4.77 45.74 -20.96
N LEU A 681 4.04 46.85 -21.13
CA LEU A 681 4.35 47.87 -22.16
C LEU A 681 5.79 48.40 -22.04
N ILE A 682 6.29 48.57 -20.82
CA ILE A 682 7.70 48.79 -20.53
C ILE A 682 8.25 47.43 -20.05
N PRO A 683 9.17 46.78 -20.80
CA PRO A 683 9.64 45.44 -20.47
C PRO A 683 10.22 45.31 -19.06
N THR A 684 10.05 44.13 -18.46
CA THR A 684 10.43 43.82 -17.07
C THR A 684 11.94 43.96 -16.80
N ASP A 685 12.79 43.79 -17.82
CA ASP A 685 14.23 44.07 -17.74
C ASP A 685 14.54 45.54 -17.40
N LEU A 686 13.68 46.48 -17.83
CA LEU A 686 13.85 47.92 -17.56
C LEU A 686 13.37 48.31 -16.16
N TYR A 687 12.69 47.41 -15.43
CA TYR A 687 12.05 47.71 -14.13
C TYR A 687 13.01 48.34 -13.13
N ALA A 688 14.24 47.84 -13.01
CA ALA A 688 15.23 48.40 -12.09
C ALA A 688 15.59 49.87 -12.44
N SER A 689 15.80 50.16 -13.72
CA SER A 689 16.16 51.50 -14.19
C SER A 689 15.02 52.49 -14.06
N CYS A 690 13.79 52.09 -14.41
CA CYS A 690 12.60 52.96 -14.27
C CYS A 690 12.28 53.27 -12.80
N ILE A 691 12.44 52.32 -11.88
CA ILE A 691 12.28 52.54 -10.43
C ILE A 691 13.34 53.52 -9.90
N GLU A 692 14.61 53.35 -10.27
CA GLU A 692 15.68 54.27 -9.89
C GLU A 692 15.42 55.69 -10.44
N ALA A 693 15.09 55.80 -11.73
CA ALA A 693 14.77 57.05 -12.40
C ALA A 693 13.57 57.80 -11.78
N GLY A 694 12.54 57.06 -11.35
CA GLY A 694 11.39 57.59 -10.62
C GLY A 694 11.74 58.22 -9.27
N GLY A 695 12.83 57.79 -8.64
CA GLY A 695 13.39 58.42 -7.44
C GLY A 695 14.25 59.66 -7.71
N VAL A 696 14.63 59.94 -8.97
CA VAL A 696 15.63 60.96 -9.33
C VAL A 696 15.02 62.18 -10.03
N SER A 697 14.53 62.04 -11.27
CA SER A 697 14.05 63.18 -12.06
C SER A 697 13.31 62.79 -13.34
N ARG A 698 12.59 63.77 -13.92
CA ARG A 698 11.98 63.66 -15.26
C ARG A 698 12.99 63.42 -16.39
N VAL A 699 14.24 63.86 -16.26
CA VAL A 699 15.28 63.61 -17.28
C VAL A 699 15.68 62.14 -17.23
N ALA A 700 16.00 61.63 -16.04
CA ALA A 700 16.31 60.22 -15.82
C ALA A 700 15.16 59.29 -16.26
N ALA A 701 13.90 59.71 -16.05
CA ALA A 701 12.72 58.95 -16.46
C ALA A 701 12.58 58.83 -18.00
N LEU A 702 13.12 59.78 -18.76
CA LEU A 702 13.19 59.71 -20.23
C LEU A 702 14.43 58.93 -20.69
N GLU A 703 15.59 59.12 -20.04
CA GLU A 703 16.82 58.37 -20.31
C GLU A 703 16.63 56.85 -20.11
N ALA A 704 15.88 56.44 -19.08
CA ALA A 704 15.51 55.04 -18.83
C ALA A 704 14.63 54.40 -19.93
N LEU A 705 14.10 55.19 -20.87
CA LEU A 705 13.28 54.73 -21.99
C LEU A 705 13.99 54.81 -23.36
N GLU A 706 15.25 55.28 -23.44
CA GLU A 706 16.00 55.33 -24.71
C GLU A 706 16.21 53.94 -25.34
N VAL A 707 16.18 52.88 -24.53
CA VAL A 707 16.33 51.47 -24.94
C VAL A 707 14.99 50.75 -25.19
N LEU A 708 13.86 51.46 -25.12
CA LEU A 708 12.53 50.87 -25.31
C LEU A 708 12.30 50.45 -26.78
N PRO A 709 11.76 49.25 -27.08
CA PRO A 709 11.55 48.81 -28.46
C PRO A 709 10.61 49.75 -29.24
N PRO A 710 10.77 49.93 -30.57
CA PRO A 710 10.00 50.90 -31.34
C PRO A 710 8.47 50.72 -31.29
N GLY A 711 7.99 49.47 -31.21
CA GLY A 711 6.56 49.17 -31.00
C GLY A 711 6.05 49.66 -29.66
N ASN A 712 6.73 49.27 -28.57
CA ASN A 712 6.46 49.71 -27.21
C ASN A 712 6.51 51.24 -27.09
N LEU A 713 7.51 51.89 -27.69
CA LEU A 713 7.67 53.35 -27.67
C LEU A 713 6.52 54.05 -28.40
N ASN A 714 6.13 53.60 -29.60
CA ASN A 714 5.00 54.17 -30.34
C ASN A 714 3.68 54.08 -29.54
N VAL A 715 3.44 52.95 -28.86
CA VAL A 715 2.24 52.73 -28.04
C VAL A 715 2.29 53.55 -26.74
N LEU A 716 3.44 53.64 -26.09
CA LEU A 716 3.64 54.44 -24.88
C LEU A 716 3.46 55.94 -25.17
N VAL A 717 4.04 56.46 -26.25
CA VAL A 717 3.88 57.86 -26.66
C VAL A 717 2.41 58.17 -27.00
N TYR A 718 1.71 57.27 -27.71
CA TYR A 718 0.28 57.44 -28.01
C TYR A 718 -0.58 57.44 -26.74
N LEU A 719 -0.34 56.49 -25.83
CA LEU A 719 -1.07 56.41 -24.55
C LEU A 719 -0.82 57.65 -23.68
N LEU A 720 0.43 58.10 -23.54
CA LEU A 720 0.78 59.30 -22.79
C LEU A 720 0.17 60.57 -23.40
N ALA A 721 0.04 60.67 -24.72
CA ALA A 721 -0.63 61.79 -25.36
C ALA A 721 -2.14 61.84 -25.02
N PHE A 722 -2.84 60.71 -25.07
CA PHE A 722 -4.24 60.62 -24.63
C PHE A 722 -4.40 60.93 -23.13
N LEU A 723 -3.51 60.39 -22.29
CA LEU A 723 -3.56 60.62 -20.83
C LEU A 723 -3.23 62.09 -20.46
N ARG A 724 -2.38 62.78 -21.23
CA ARG A 724 -2.16 64.24 -21.10
C ARG A 724 -3.41 65.03 -21.45
N GLU A 725 -4.02 64.79 -22.61
CA GLU A 725 -5.29 65.45 -23.01
C GLU A 725 -6.38 65.26 -21.95
N ALA A 726 -6.47 64.07 -21.34
CA ALA A 726 -7.41 63.76 -20.26
C ALA A 726 -7.13 64.53 -18.96
N VAL A 727 -5.87 64.85 -18.65
CA VAL A 727 -5.49 65.69 -17.50
C VAL A 727 -5.68 67.17 -17.81
N GLU A 728 -5.30 67.63 -19.01
CA GLU A 728 -5.44 69.04 -19.44
C GLU A 728 -6.91 69.47 -19.54
N ARG A 729 -7.81 68.57 -19.93
CA ARG A 729 -9.27 68.78 -19.88
C ARG A 729 -9.90 68.59 -18.49
N GLY A 730 -9.12 68.20 -17.48
CA GLY A 730 -9.61 67.99 -16.12
C GLY A 730 -10.48 66.73 -15.92
N ALA A 731 -10.51 65.80 -16.88
CA ALA A 731 -11.22 64.53 -16.71
C ALA A 731 -10.52 63.61 -15.70
N THR A 732 -9.20 63.75 -15.51
CA THR A 732 -8.46 63.01 -14.48
C THR A 732 -7.25 63.82 -13.99
N THR A 733 -6.47 63.26 -13.06
CA THR A 733 -5.25 63.91 -12.52
C THR A 733 -4.02 63.04 -12.73
N THR A 734 -2.85 63.66 -12.89
CA THR A 734 -1.56 62.97 -13.02
C THR A 734 -1.34 61.93 -11.91
N GLN A 735 -1.69 62.28 -10.67
CA GLN A 735 -1.63 61.36 -9.52
C GLN A 735 -2.55 60.14 -9.71
N ARG A 736 -3.78 60.33 -10.18
CA ARG A 736 -4.73 59.23 -10.38
C ARG A 736 -4.33 58.32 -11.54
N VAL A 737 -3.86 58.90 -12.65
CA VAL A 737 -3.32 58.13 -13.79
C VAL A 737 -2.12 57.31 -13.35
N ALA A 738 -1.16 57.91 -12.63
CA ALA A 738 0.01 57.20 -12.15
C ALA A 738 -0.33 56.04 -11.20
N GLN A 739 -1.27 56.22 -10.27
CA GLN A 739 -1.77 55.15 -9.40
C GLN A 739 -2.39 53.98 -10.16
N VAL A 740 -3.11 54.25 -11.26
CA VAL A 740 -3.90 53.25 -11.99
C VAL A 740 -3.08 52.54 -13.08
N PHE A 741 -2.12 53.23 -13.71
CA PHE A 741 -1.32 52.69 -14.80
C PHE A 741 0.05 52.14 -14.37
N ALA A 742 0.55 52.44 -13.17
CA ALA A 742 1.83 51.96 -12.65
C ALA A 742 2.06 50.46 -12.91
N GLU A 743 1.25 49.60 -12.29
CA GLU A 743 1.39 48.14 -12.37
C GLU A 743 0.89 47.55 -13.71
N ALA A 744 0.10 48.32 -14.48
CA ALA A 744 -0.39 47.90 -15.79
C ALA A 744 0.65 48.12 -16.91
N LEU A 745 1.51 49.15 -16.78
CA LEU A 745 2.50 49.50 -17.79
C LEU A 745 3.90 48.93 -17.49
N LEU A 746 4.21 48.64 -16.23
CA LEU A 746 5.50 48.11 -15.81
C LEU A 746 5.36 47.21 -14.56
N ARG A 747 5.79 45.95 -14.66
CA ARG A 747 5.69 44.93 -13.60
C ARG A 747 7.09 44.45 -13.18
N PRO A 748 7.28 44.02 -11.91
CA PRO A 748 8.55 43.44 -11.50
C PRO A 748 8.84 42.13 -12.26
N PRO A 749 10.11 41.82 -12.57
CA PRO A 749 10.48 40.56 -13.21
C PRO A 749 10.13 39.34 -12.34
N PRO A 750 9.89 38.16 -12.94
CA PRO A 750 9.43 36.97 -12.23
C PRO A 750 10.30 36.61 -11.01
N GLY A 751 9.66 36.49 -9.84
CA GLY A 751 10.32 36.18 -8.56
C GLY A 751 10.80 37.38 -7.75
N ARG A 752 10.81 38.61 -8.30
CA ARG A 752 11.03 39.83 -7.49
C ARG A 752 9.74 40.23 -6.77
N VAL A 753 9.81 40.31 -5.44
CA VAL A 753 8.78 40.99 -4.63
C VAL A 753 9.06 42.51 -4.66
N PRO A 754 8.11 43.36 -5.07
CA PRO A 754 8.28 44.81 -5.05
C PRO A 754 8.17 45.37 -3.61
N SER A 755 8.85 46.48 -3.32
CA SER A 755 8.77 47.16 -2.01
C SER A 755 7.73 48.30 -1.98
N GLU A 756 7.34 48.76 -0.78
CA GLU A 756 6.54 50.00 -0.62
C GLU A 756 7.26 51.27 -1.12
N SER A 757 8.59 51.21 -1.28
CA SER A 757 9.37 52.23 -1.99
C SER A 757 9.18 52.11 -3.50
N ASP A 758 9.23 50.89 -4.05
CA ASP A 758 9.09 50.60 -5.49
C ASP A 758 7.75 51.15 -6.00
N GLY A 759 6.64 50.87 -5.32
CA GLY A 759 5.31 51.36 -5.73
C GLY A 759 5.21 52.90 -5.76
N ARG A 760 5.87 53.59 -4.83
CA ARG A 760 5.93 55.06 -4.81
C ARG A 760 6.84 55.62 -5.90
N MET A 761 8.00 55.00 -6.11
CA MET A 761 8.94 55.35 -7.19
C MET A 761 8.32 55.11 -8.57
N LEU A 762 7.55 54.03 -8.74
CA LEU A 762 6.82 53.70 -9.97
C LEU A 762 5.72 54.74 -10.26
N SER A 763 4.95 55.13 -9.25
CA SER A 763 3.97 56.22 -9.39
C SER A 763 4.64 57.57 -9.68
N ALA A 764 5.84 57.83 -9.15
CA ALA A 764 6.61 59.03 -9.48
C ALA A 764 7.15 58.99 -10.92
N PHE A 765 7.67 57.84 -11.36
CA PHE A 765 8.13 57.59 -12.73
C PHE A 765 7.04 57.86 -13.77
N ILE A 766 5.86 57.22 -13.64
CA ILE A 766 4.71 57.49 -14.54
C ILE A 766 4.28 58.96 -14.44
N GLY A 767 4.34 59.55 -13.24
CA GLY A 767 4.05 60.97 -13.00
C GLY A 767 5.05 61.96 -13.63
N TYR A 768 6.24 61.53 -14.04
CA TYR A 768 7.21 62.32 -14.81
C TYR A 768 7.03 62.19 -16.33
N LEU A 769 6.51 61.05 -16.80
CA LEU A 769 6.24 60.81 -18.22
C LEU A 769 5.05 61.62 -18.75
N LEU A 770 4.13 62.00 -17.85
CA LEU A 770 3.02 62.94 -18.04
C LEU A 770 3.49 64.39 -17.85
#